data_AF-A0A1I1BG51-F1
#
_entry.id   AF-A0A1I1BG51-F1
#
_cell.length_a   1.000
_cell.length_b   1.000
_cell.length_c   1.000
_cell.angle_alpha   90.00
_cell.angle_beta   90.00
_cell.angle_gamma   90.00
#
_symmetry.space_group_name_H-M   'P 1'
#
loop_
_entity.id
_entity.type
_entity.pdbx_description
1 polymer ?
#
loop_
_entity_poly.entity_id
_entity_poly.type
_entity_poly.pdbx_seq_one_letter_code
_entity_poly.pdbx_strand_id
1 'polypeptide(L)'
;MMGWRRLRSGGTRVALALLLATGTAASAGPGGARAAGTQLESFESYGSAAGGYTSPVGGGTSAAQPWKNAVGSGAWTVGEQSASAHFLQQTDTGTSGVYVLTNPYWTAQEPDLADESATLSGKLKVTGANSTYAGLVARFATSGGVADYYQFTMKKNSSSYQFYLERVTANARAAVPQTAGTANASGVSVPNTTLSAHFDGNGYLPLRLEIAENPDGSLTLEGYYDGQLVLSGTDTAPIGAGDVGLLSRAGATAFDDIEASVDGGPVVPGTTVEVANATELGAALQAATPGTTVLLKDGNYAGLTITGVHGTAEAPITIRAKNKGLAVFNSSGLRFTDCSYVTLEDATLSMASAGNWVRLTGSHHMRVTDNRFYSPSSVTPATSSVWVLLDGSGSHDNRIDHNLMENKRDTGKFIVFDGVASGTGPYEISQHDVVEYNIFRHTLSRQPNNSEGIRLGVSNLVALNAYATIQYNVFDQVDSDPEFVSVKSGANTIRYNYFIECLGSLTLRAGIGSSVYGNLFIGNGRTAPNPDPTGLPLGTGGVRVYGENHKIYNNYFEGLTGSVWDAAITVTTGDADDLLAHPEAPAQHYIAKNLTVVNNTLVNNVANIELGFERYGIAPENLTFANNLAVGSQGSLIKVMTPPVGLTWSGNQMYPQQGATLATGLAAPLTEAQVKIAFPMMVGASVALSQSDYAWLWTSSEYASLRTIGYKKLAANSPAINAAVGDYGSAGAYAYAASDMEGQAKVGIRDVGADEYTGGTPADATPPSWSASSPLMLASVAPREARIQWPSASDDSGVAAYRIYRNGTQIDTVFADVGAYRDRGLQPGTSYAYQVRAVDQAGRTASTNTLTVATPALVSVQLSGIRDRIALGGAAKQLTATARYADNSIEDVTASATFASGSPSKIAVSSTGVAEAKALGVASLTATYGSIVSTAVQTTVVNSADTAQTASADTYVDNVTSTNAATNFSTATEMKIKTEGADRRTGYVKASTSPPAGIVDTVRLRLYVASTQTGADLRLYGIEDDRWVPAQITADNQPAAVSTDTDLGAASPLTGGAYVTFDVTRFYERQTDGTLSFRIVTGVPAVSISLRTIEAGTAAQAPTLIYTVIDE
;
A
#
# COMPACT_ATOMS: atom_id res chain seq x y z
N MET A 1 -5.27 9.74 36.99
CA MET A 1 -4.96 10.01 38.43
C MET A 1 -4.41 8.75 39.10
N MET A 2 -3.55 8.93 40.12
CA MET A 2 -2.73 7.93 40.88
C MET A 2 -1.58 7.33 40.06
N GLY A 3 -0.29 7.39 40.42
CA GLY A 3 0.49 7.94 41.53
C GLY A 3 1.91 7.36 41.39
N TRP A 4 2.97 8.12 41.72
CA TRP A 4 4.04 7.73 42.65
C TRP A 4 5.16 8.79 42.72
N ARG A 5 5.85 8.81 43.86
CA ARG A 5 6.74 9.86 44.40
C ARG A 5 8.23 9.68 44.02
N ARG A 6 8.90 10.83 43.84
CA ARG A 6 10.26 11.27 44.29
C ARG A 6 11.53 10.40 44.07
N LEU A 7 12.56 11.03 43.48
CA LEU A 7 13.95 11.24 43.98
C LEU A 7 14.72 12.13 42.96
N ARG A 8 14.89 13.44 43.18
CA ARG A 8 16.05 14.21 43.73
C ARG A 8 17.44 14.04 43.08
N SER A 9 18.01 15.22 42.79
CA SER A 9 19.43 15.65 42.69
C SER A 9 20.20 15.29 41.42
N GLY A 10 21.01 16.15 40.80
CA GLY A 10 21.41 17.54 41.09
C GLY A 10 22.70 17.89 40.33
N GLY A 11 22.88 19.18 39.99
CA GLY A 11 24.15 19.83 39.59
C GLY A 11 24.68 19.46 38.20
N THR A 12 25.13 20.37 37.33
CA THR A 12 26.16 21.38 37.59
C THR A 12 26.13 22.50 36.53
N ARG A 13 26.47 23.73 36.95
CA ARG A 13 26.62 25.00 36.20
C ARG A 13 27.87 24.98 35.28
N VAL A 14 28.09 25.84 34.26
CA VAL A 14 28.55 27.26 34.36
C VAL A 14 28.72 27.92 32.95
N ALA A 15 28.36 29.23 32.86
CA ALA A 15 28.77 30.39 32.00
C ALA A 15 28.75 30.30 30.45
N LEU A 16 28.16 31.21 29.65
CA LEU A 16 28.01 32.68 29.58
C LEU A 16 29.31 33.48 29.27
N ALA A 17 29.44 34.00 28.03
CA ALA A 17 29.67 35.44 27.76
C ALA A 17 29.71 35.79 26.25
N LEU A 18 29.20 36.99 26.01
CA LEU A 18 28.95 37.80 24.80
C LEU A 18 30.23 38.40 24.16
N LEU A 19 30.23 38.67 22.84
CA LEU A 19 30.60 39.99 22.29
C LEU A 19 30.18 40.17 20.81
N LEU A 20 29.75 41.41 20.49
CA LEU A 20 29.29 41.95 19.21
C LEU A 20 30.44 42.33 18.25
N ALA A 21 30.20 42.28 16.93
CA ALA A 21 30.52 43.37 16.00
C ALA A 21 29.87 43.20 14.61
N THR A 22 29.35 44.34 14.15
CA THR A 22 28.63 44.75 12.94
C THR A 22 29.26 44.44 11.57
N GLY A 23 28.41 44.24 10.56
CA GLY A 23 28.74 44.40 9.13
C GLY A 23 27.53 44.23 8.22
N THR A 24 27.01 45.34 7.70
CA THR A 24 25.80 45.45 6.86
C THR A 24 26.01 44.94 5.43
N ALA A 25 25.09 44.11 4.93
CA ALA A 25 24.80 43.96 3.50
C ALA A 25 23.29 43.69 3.34
N ALA A 26 22.64 44.48 2.47
CA ALA A 26 21.22 44.43 2.22
C ALA A 26 20.82 43.14 1.48
N SER A 27 19.96 42.34 2.10
CA SER A 27 19.09 41.38 1.43
C SER A 27 17.65 41.69 1.82
N ALA A 28 16.78 41.82 0.82
CA ALA A 28 15.34 41.87 1.02
C ALA A 28 14.90 40.50 1.60
N GLY A 29 14.52 40.51 2.87
CA GLY A 29 13.99 39.33 3.57
C GLY A 29 12.54 39.00 3.16
N PRO A 30 12.12 37.75 3.38
CA PRO A 30 10.86 37.20 2.92
C PRO A 30 9.69 37.79 3.72
N GLY A 31 8.71 38.34 3.01
CA GLY A 31 7.44 38.76 3.59
C GLY A 31 6.54 37.55 3.84
N GLY A 32 6.17 37.35 5.11
CA GLY A 32 4.88 36.79 5.52
C GLY A 32 4.61 35.33 5.17
N ALA A 33 5.24 34.39 5.89
CA ALA A 33 4.63 33.09 6.11
C ALA A 33 3.34 33.29 6.92
N ARG A 34 2.16 33.17 6.30
CA ARG A 34 0.91 32.92 7.03
C ARG A 34 0.92 31.45 7.46
N ALA A 35 0.56 31.23 8.72
CA ALA A 35 0.57 29.93 9.36
C ALA A 35 -0.32 28.93 8.60
N ALA A 36 0.25 27.74 8.37
CA ALA A 36 -0.49 26.54 8.01
C ALA A 36 -1.51 26.19 9.10
N GLY A 37 -2.59 25.52 8.68
CA GLY A 37 -3.80 25.22 9.44
C GLY A 37 -3.62 24.97 10.94
N THR A 38 -4.44 25.64 11.73
CA THR A 38 -4.75 25.22 13.09
C THR A 38 -5.34 23.81 13.04
N GLN A 39 -4.68 22.89 13.75
CA GLN A 39 -5.24 21.61 14.15
C GLN A 39 -6.64 21.82 14.73
N LEU A 40 -7.59 21.00 14.30
CA LEU A 40 -8.81 20.72 15.07
C LEU A 40 -8.36 20.03 16.37
N GLU A 41 -8.27 20.77 17.46
CA GLU A 41 -8.18 20.16 18.79
C GLU A 41 -9.56 19.59 19.14
N SER A 42 -9.58 18.33 19.59
CA SER A 42 -10.74 17.72 20.23
C SER A 42 -10.99 18.46 21.55
N PHE A 43 -12.08 19.22 21.65
CA PHE A 43 -12.48 19.80 22.93
C PHE A 43 -13.18 18.76 23.80
N GLU A 44 -12.71 18.63 25.04
CA GLU A 44 -13.21 17.71 26.05
C GLU A 44 -14.68 18.01 26.41
N SER A 45 -15.50 16.95 26.47
CA SER A 45 -16.84 17.03 27.04
C SER A 45 -16.80 17.57 28.47
N TYR A 46 -17.47 18.69 28.76
CA TYR A 46 -17.73 19.08 30.14
C TYR A 46 -18.84 18.21 30.73
N GLY A 47 -18.42 17.15 31.42
CA GLY A 47 -19.30 16.21 32.12
C GLY A 47 -20.19 16.89 33.17
N SER A 48 -21.38 16.33 33.33
CA SER A 48 -22.31 16.67 34.39
C SER A 48 -21.79 16.20 35.76
N ALA A 49 -22.03 17.00 36.80
CA ALA A 49 -21.99 16.51 38.18
C ALA A 49 -23.09 17.20 39.00
N ALA A 50 -24.24 16.53 39.11
CA ALA A 50 -25.10 16.71 40.27
C ALA A 50 -24.43 16.00 41.46
N GLY A 51 -23.71 16.77 42.28
CA GLY A 51 -23.34 16.41 43.64
C GLY A 51 -21.95 15.76 43.84
N GLY A 52 -20.97 16.56 44.28
CA GLY A 52 -19.79 16.09 45.00
C GLY A 52 -18.44 16.49 44.39
N TYR A 53 -17.77 17.46 45.01
CA TYR A 53 -16.42 17.94 44.66
C TYR A 53 -15.32 16.88 44.82
N THR A 54 -14.44 16.72 43.83
CA THR A 54 -13.01 16.43 44.03
C THR A 54 -12.14 17.10 42.94
N SER A 55 -11.08 17.78 43.38
CA SER A 55 -10.11 18.59 42.61
C SER A 55 -9.34 17.83 41.53
N PRO A 56 -8.98 18.44 40.39
CA PRO A 56 -7.98 17.90 39.47
C PRO A 56 -6.60 17.81 40.15
N VAL A 57 -5.93 16.66 39.94
CA VAL A 57 -4.58 16.32 40.37
C VAL A 57 -3.68 16.37 39.15
N GLY A 58 -2.60 17.15 39.20
CA GLY A 58 -1.58 17.16 38.16
C GLY A 58 -0.69 18.40 38.14
N GLY A 59 -0.10 18.76 39.29
CA GLY A 59 0.98 19.74 39.35
C GLY A 59 2.26 19.15 38.76
N GLY A 60 2.54 19.45 37.49
CA GLY A 60 3.77 19.08 36.79
C GLY A 60 3.83 19.81 35.45
N THR A 61 4.65 20.85 35.36
CA THR A 61 4.91 21.61 34.15
C THR A 61 5.61 20.72 33.11
N SER A 62 4.92 20.36 32.02
CA SER A 62 5.54 19.93 30.77
C SER A 62 5.26 20.97 29.68
N ALA A 63 6.23 21.14 28.78
CA ALA A 63 6.38 22.28 27.88
C ALA A 63 5.40 22.31 26.68
N ALA A 64 4.13 21.99 26.89
CA ALA A 64 3.12 21.89 25.84
C ALA A 64 1.94 22.88 26.00
N GLN A 65 2.17 24.07 26.56
CA GLN A 65 1.19 25.17 26.55
C GLN A 65 1.90 26.51 26.26
N PRO A 66 1.83 27.05 25.03
CA PRO A 66 2.52 28.29 24.66
C PRO A 66 2.01 29.55 25.40
N TRP A 67 0.81 29.52 26.00
CA TRP A 67 0.18 30.70 26.61
C TRP A 67 0.42 30.86 28.12
N LYS A 68 1.06 29.89 28.79
CA LYS A 68 1.28 29.93 30.26
C LYS A 68 2.57 30.59 30.73
N ASN A 69 3.46 31.04 29.84
CA ASN A 69 4.67 31.76 30.24
C ASN A 69 4.44 33.23 30.62
N ALA A 70 3.19 33.73 30.63
CA ALA A 70 2.89 35.14 30.87
C ALA A 70 2.37 35.50 32.28
N VAL A 71 1.98 34.56 33.15
CA VAL A 71 1.43 34.95 34.47
C VAL A 71 1.65 33.86 35.53
N GLY A 72 2.05 34.28 36.74
CA GLY A 72 2.59 33.44 37.82
C GLY A 72 1.62 32.46 38.51
N SER A 73 2.19 31.67 39.42
CA SER A 73 1.60 30.47 40.04
C SER A 73 0.71 30.72 41.28
N GLY A 74 -0.56 31.12 41.09
CA GLY A 74 -1.58 31.27 42.16
C GLY A 74 -2.75 30.27 42.09
N ALA A 75 -3.42 29.98 43.22
CA ALA A 75 -4.52 29.00 43.37
C ALA A 75 -5.93 29.62 43.15
N TRP A 76 -6.90 28.82 42.67
CA TRP A 76 -8.21 29.28 42.16
C TRP A 76 -9.43 28.68 42.90
N THR A 77 -10.56 29.41 42.95
CA THR A 77 -11.89 28.93 43.38
C THR A 77 -13.04 29.57 42.57
N VAL A 78 -14.16 28.84 42.37
CA VAL A 78 -15.38 29.29 41.66
C VAL A 78 -16.56 29.37 42.65
N GLY A 79 -17.30 30.48 42.68
CA GLY A 79 -18.53 30.64 43.47
C GLY A 79 -19.45 31.73 42.90
N GLU A 80 -20.77 31.52 42.99
CA GLU A 80 -21.80 32.50 42.60
C GLU A 80 -22.09 33.50 43.73
N GLN A 81 -22.21 34.79 43.41
CA GLN A 81 -22.76 35.81 44.31
C GLN A 81 -23.76 36.77 43.62
N SER A 82 -24.54 37.45 44.46
CA SER A 82 -25.93 37.87 44.27
C SER A 82 -26.22 39.07 43.34
N ALA A 83 -27.36 38.96 42.64
CA ALA A 83 -28.32 39.99 42.22
C ALA A 83 -27.75 41.39 41.88
N SER A 84 -27.20 41.55 40.68
CA SER A 84 -27.32 42.76 39.80
C SER A 84 -26.45 42.68 38.54
N ALA A 85 -25.60 41.67 38.39
CA ALA A 85 -24.92 41.37 37.13
C ALA A 85 -24.68 39.86 37.06
N HIS A 86 -25.05 39.22 35.95
CA HIS A 86 -24.97 37.77 35.79
C HIS A 86 -23.92 37.41 34.73
N PHE A 87 -22.68 37.18 35.15
CA PHE A 87 -21.62 36.51 34.38
C PHE A 87 -20.72 35.69 35.35
N LEU A 88 -20.13 34.60 34.87
CA LEU A 88 -19.21 33.73 35.64
C LEU A 88 -17.89 34.47 35.98
N GLN A 89 -17.43 34.38 37.24
CA GLN A 89 -16.21 35.06 37.74
C GLN A 89 -15.07 34.06 38.05
N GLN A 90 -13.85 34.37 37.63
CA GLN A 90 -12.58 33.77 38.10
C GLN A 90 -11.75 34.87 38.78
N THR A 91 -11.22 34.63 39.98
CA THR A 91 -10.45 35.65 40.74
C THR A 91 -9.04 35.12 41.06
N ASP A 92 -8.00 35.87 40.70
CA ASP A 92 -6.64 35.74 41.25
C ASP A 92 -6.49 36.72 42.43
N THR A 93 -5.91 36.28 43.53
CA THR A 93 -5.84 37.03 44.80
C THR A 93 -4.61 37.93 44.94
N GLY A 94 -3.68 37.89 43.98
CA GLY A 94 -2.40 38.62 44.06
C GLY A 94 -2.34 39.99 43.37
N THR A 95 -3.22 40.24 42.40
CA THR A 95 -3.19 41.46 41.59
C THR A 95 -4.63 41.82 41.26
N SER A 96 -5.09 43.00 41.70
CA SER A 96 -6.47 43.50 41.54
C SER A 96 -6.91 43.75 40.08
N GLY A 97 -6.45 42.95 39.13
CA GLY A 97 -6.85 42.95 37.72
C GLY A 97 -8.05 42.05 37.49
N VAL A 98 -9.05 42.62 36.81
CA VAL A 98 -10.31 41.96 36.39
C VAL A 98 -10.07 41.29 35.04
N TYR A 99 -10.29 39.98 34.93
CA TYR A 99 -10.09 39.24 33.69
C TYR A 99 -11.25 38.26 33.40
N VAL A 100 -11.87 38.41 32.22
CA VAL A 100 -13.06 37.69 31.70
C VAL A 100 -12.59 36.47 30.88
N LEU A 101 -13.36 35.37 30.85
CA LEU A 101 -13.13 34.24 29.93
C LEU A 101 -13.71 34.53 28.53
N THR A 102 -13.22 35.63 27.96
CA THR A 102 -12.59 35.73 26.64
C THR A 102 -11.52 36.83 26.80
N ASN A 103 -10.35 36.65 26.18
CA ASN A 103 -9.14 37.50 26.25
C ASN A 103 -9.34 38.92 26.83
N PRO A 104 -8.67 39.33 27.91
CA PRO A 104 -8.80 40.69 28.44
C PRO A 104 -7.76 41.71 27.93
N TYR A 105 -6.95 41.37 26.92
CA TYR A 105 -6.23 42.37 26.13
C TYR A 105 -7.04 42.69 24.86
N TRP A 106 -8.10 43.48 25.01
CA TRP A 106 -8.73 44.17 23.88
C TRP A 106 -7.90 45.40 23.55
N THR A 107 -6.74 45.20 22.93
CA THR A 107 -5.99 46.28 22.29
C THR A 107 -6.52 46.49 20.88
N ALA A 108 -6.34 47.69 20.32
CA ALA A 108 -6.78 48.11 18.99
C ALA A 108 -6.09 47.39 17.80
N GLN A 109 -5.77 46.11 17.94
CA GLN A 109 -5.09 45.26 16.95
C GLN A 109 -5.64 43.81 16.94
N GLU A 110 -6.92 43.65 17.26
CA GLU A 110 -7.71 42.48 16.86
C GLU A 110 -8.58 42.91 15.66
N PRO A 111 -8.99 41.99 14.76
CA PRO A 111 -9.62 42.39 13.51
C PRO A 111 -10.83 43.28 13.79
N ASP A 112 -10.79 44.50 13.27
CA ASP A 112 -12.01 45.30 13.12
C ASP A 112 -13.01 44.40 12.38
N LEU A 113 -14.23 44.25 12.93
CA LEU A 113 -15.39 43.85 12.16
C LEU A 113 -15.76 45.02 11.23
N ALA A 114 -14.83 45.35 10.34
CA ALA A 114 -15.10 46.22 9.22
C ALA A 114 -15.80 45.33 8.18
N ASP A 115 -17.13 45.46 8.18
CA ASP A 115 -18.05 45.03 7.14
C ASP A 115 -18.70 43.63 7.32
N GLU A 116 -19.97 43.69 7.72
CA GLU A 116 -21.09 42.85 7.25
C GLU A 116 -21.16 41.35 7.64
N SER A 117 -21.99 41.08 8.66
CA SER A 117 -22.58 39.78 9.06
C SER A 117 -21.77 38.89 10.02
N ALA A 118 -22.45 38.22 10.95
CA ALA A 118 -21.88 37.28 11.92
C ALA A 118 -22.77 36.03 12.05
N THR A 119 -22.14 34.84 12.01
CA THR A 119 -22.82 33.57 12.30
C THR A 119 -22.24 32.93 13.54
N LEU A 120 -23.11 32.61 14.49
CA LEU A 120 -22.77 31.89 15.70
C LEU A 120 -23.51 30.55 15.70
N SER A 121 -22.79 29.44 15.83
CA SER A 121 -23.36 28.10 15.93
C SER A 121 -22.84 27.35 17.14
N GLY A 122 -23.66 26.44 17.66
CA GLY A 122 -23.24 25.54 18.73
C GLY A 122 -24.31 24.53 19.10
N LYS A 123 -23.90 23.42 19.70
CA LYS A 123 -24.82 22.42 20.25
C LYS A 123 -25.14 22.75 21.70
N LEU A 124 -26.41 22.83 22.02
CA LEU A 124 -26.89 23.21 23.35
C LEU A 124 -27.76 22.12 23.97
N LYS A 125 -27.45 21.77 25.22
CA LYS A 125 -28.28 20.89 26.04
C LYS A 125 -28.80 21.62 27.27
N VAL A 126 -30.13 21.69 27.41
CA VAL A 126 -30.80 22.23 28.60
C VAL A 126 -31.18 21.09 29.55
N THR A 127 -30.39 20.88 30.59
CA THR A 127 -30.59 19.76 31.56
C THR A 127 -31.39 20.13 32.81
N GLY A 128 -31.63 21.42 33.06
CA GLY A 128 -32.43 21.91 34.20
C GLY A 128 -33.95 21.74 34.05
N ALA A 129 -34.68 21.84 35.17
CA ALA A 129 -36.14 21.90 35.19
C ALA A 129 -36.67 23.27 34.69
N ASN A 130 -37.97 23.32 34.36
CA ASN A 130 -38.69 24.46 33.76
C ASN A 130 -38.10 25.85 34.10
N SER A 131 -37.87 26.68 33.06
CA SER A 131 -37.33 28.05 33.12
C SER A 131 -35.81 28.22 33.07
N THR A 132 -35.07 27.21 32.64
CA THR A 132 -33.64 27.35 32.29
C THR A 132 -33.52 27.94 30.88
N TYR A 133 -32.73 29.01 30.72
CA TYR A 133 -32.43 29.62 29.42
C TYR A 133 -30.99 29.30 29.03
N ALA A 134 -30.78 28.95 27.76
CA ALA A 134 -29.45 29.00 27.18
C ALA A 134 -29.52 29.40 25.71
N GLY A 135 -28.43 29.98 25.22
CA GLY A 135 -28.43 30.57 23.89
C GLY A 135 -27.13 31.23 23.50
N LEU A 136 -27.21 31.86 22.33
CA LEU A 136 -26.12 32.47 21.59
C LEU A 136 -26.22 34.00 21.72
N VAL A 137 -25.10 34.71 21.89
CA VAL A 137 -25.07 36.18 22.09
C VAL A 137 -24.06 36.86 21.20
N ALA A 138 -24.47 37.99 20.62
CA ALA A 138 -23.60 38.90 19.88
C ALA A 138 -23.66 40.30 20.53
N ARG A 139 -22.52 40.85 20.95
CA ARG A 139 -22.42 42.16 21.62
C ARG A 139 -21.94 43.21 20.62
N PHE A 140 -22.51 44.41 20.71
CA PHE A 140 -22.08 45.57 19.93
C PHE A 140 -21.82 46.73 20.90
N ALA A 141 -20.57 47.19 21.00
CA ALA A 141 -20.24 48.28 21.93
C ALA A 141 -19.36 49.33 21.24
N THR A 142 -19.75 50.59 21.36
CA THR A 142 -18.81 51.69 21.18
C THR A 142 -17.88 51.73 22.39
N SER A 143 -16.58 51.87 22.16
CA SER A 143 -15.54 51.83 23.21
C SER A 143 -15.92 52.72 24.40
N GLY A 144 -16.17 52.12 25.56
CA GLY A 144 -16.36 52.81 26.84
C GLY A 144 -17.80 53.06 27.34
N GLY A 145 -18.84 52.56 26.67
CA GLY A 145 -20.26 52.70 27.09
C GLY A 145 -20.96 51.39 27.47
N VAL A 146 -22.11 51.49 28.15
CA VAL A 146 -22.98 50.36 28.55
C VAL A 146 -23.31 49.47 27.34
N ALA A 147 -23.14 48.14 27.47
CA ALA A 147 -23.20 47.21 26.34
C ALA A 147 -24.64 47.00 25.81
N ASP A 148 -24.81 47.22 24.50
CA ASP A 148 -25.93 46.71 23.71
C ASP A 148 -25.57 45.32 23.17
N TYR A 149 -26.47 44.35 23.24
CA TYR A 149 -26.23 43.02 22.66
C TYR A 149 -27.53 42.36 22.19
N TYR A 150 -27.41 41.47 21.20
CA TYR A 150 -28.49 40.61 20.76
C TYR A 150 -28.30 39.20 21.29
N GLN A 151 -29.42 38.54 21.59
CA GLN A 151 -29.39 37.17 22.06
C GLN A 151 -30.47 36.32 21.39
N PHE A 152 -30.10 35.11 20.98
CA PHE A 152 -31.01 34.04 20.59
C PHE A 152 -31.00 32.97 21.65
N THR A 153 -32.12 32.82 22.37
CA THR A 153 -32.20 31.96 23.55
C THR A 153 -33.35 30.98 23.45
N MET A 154 -33.11 29.78 23.99
CA MET A 154 -34.11 28.73 24.14
C MET A 154 -34.38 28.49 25.62
N LYS A 155 -35.67 28.39 25.97
CA LYS A 155 -36.17 28.07 27.30
C LYS A 155 -36.97 26.77 27.28
N LYS A 156 -36.63 25.84 28.16
CA LYS A 156 -37.43 24.61 28.35
C LYS A 156 -38.63 24.84 29.28
N ASN A 157 -39.82 24.45 28.83
CA ASN A 157 -41.04 24.36 29.63
C ASN A 157 -41.54 22.90 29.71
N SER A 158 -42.60 22.66 30.47
CA SER A 158 -43.11 21.30 30.74
C SER A 158 -43.59 20.55 29.49
N SER A 159 -44.02 21.27 28.44
CA SER A 159 -44.58 20.70 27.22
C SER A 159 -44.00 21.27 25.92
N SER A 160 -43.11 22.26 26.00
CA SER A 160 -42.51 22.92 24.84
C SER A 160 -41.17 23.56 25.16
N TYR A 161 -40.41 23.88 24.11
CA TYR A 161 -39.31 24.83 24.16
C TYR A 161 -39.79 26.18 23.59
N GLN A 162 -39.48 27.27 24.28
CA GLN A 162 -39.76 28.64 23.83
C GLN A 162 -38.46 29.29 23.36
N PHE A 163 -38.46 29.81 22.15
CA PHE A 163 -37.33 30.52 21.56
C PHE A 163 -37.57 32.03 21.60
N TYR A 164 -36.52 32.79 21.88
CA TYR A 164 -36.56 34.25 21.97
C TYR A 164 -35.40 34.85 21.19
N LEU A 165 -35.68 35.94 20.48
CA LEU A 165 -34.71 36.79 19.82
C LEU A 165 -34.88 38.22 20.36
N GLU A 166 -33.91 38.68 21.12
CA GLU A 166 -34.03 39.91 21.92
C GLU A 166 -32.81 40.80 21.74
N ARG A 167 -33.05 42.12 21.72
CA ARG A 167 -32.03 43.13 22.00
C ARG A 167 -32.02 43.44 23.48
N VAL A 168 -30.83 43.53 24.04
CA VAL A 168 -30.60 43.90 25.44
C VAL A 168 -29.74 45.15 25.48
N THR A 169 -30.29 46.20 26.08
CA THR A 169 -29.61 47.47 26.29
C THR A 169 -29.51 47.70 27.79
N ALA A 170 -28.29 47.69 28.32
CA ALA A 170 -28.02 47.71 29.76
C ALA A 170 -28.70 46.54 30.49
N ASN A 171 -29.89 46.80 31.07
CA ASN A 171 -30.71 45.83 31.81
C ASN A 171 -32.13 45.67 31.22
N ALA A 172 -32.46 46.40 30.14
CA ALA A 172 -33.76 46.35 29.49
C ALA A 172 -33.72 45.37 28.29
N ARG A 173 -34.74 44.52 28.19
CA ARG A 173 -34.91 43.57 27.08
C ARG A 173 -36.05 44.04 26.19
N ALA A 174 -35.79 44.12 24.90
CA ALA A 174 -36.80 44.39 23.88
C ALA A 174 -36.75 43.27 22.84
N ALA A 175 -37.91 42.79 22.39
CA ALA A 175 -37.97 41.87 21.26
C ALA A 175 -37.49 42.58 19.99
N VAL A 176 -36.71 41.89 19.16
CA VAL A 176 -36.33 42.42 17.83
C VAL A 176 -37.60 42.44 16.96
N PRO A 177 -37.97 43.58 16.33
CA PRO A 177 -39.14 43.66 15.45
C PRO A 177 -39.08 42.58 14.35
N GLN A 178 -40.08 41.70 14.26
CA GLN A 178 -40.05 40.56 13.33
C GLN A 178 -40.53 40.93 11.93
N THR A 179 -40.01 40.25 10.89
CA THR A 179 -40.38 40.46 9.47
C THR A 179 -41.80 39.97 9.17
N ALA A 180 -42.57 40.70 8.36
CA ALA A 180 -43.98 40.40 8.06
C ALA A 180 -44.17 38.98 7.47
N GLY A 181 -44.97 38.14 8.12
CA GLY A 181 -45.23 36.75 7.71
C GLY A 181 -44.73 35.69 8.70
N THR A 182 -43.96 36.08 9.72
CA THR A 182 -43.56 35.22 10.84
C THR A 182 -44.54 35.37 12.03
N ALA A 183 -44.73 34.30 12.82
CA ALA A 183 -45.68 34.31 13.94
C ALA A 183 -45.24 35.29 15.04
N ASN A 184 -46.11 36.24 15.36
CA ASN A 184 -45.83 37.35 16.27
C ASN A 184 -46.00 36.93 17.74
N ALA A 185 -44.89 36.85 18.49
CA ALA A 185 -44.78 37.18 19.92
C ALA A 185 -43.39 36.79 20.43
N SER A 186 -42.87 37.48 21.43
CA SER A 186 -41.67 37.15 22.20
C SER A 186 -41.71 35.71 22.77
N GLY A 187 -41.37 34.70 21.96
CA GLY A 187 -41.50 33.29 22.34
C GLY A 187 -42.17 32.42 21.26
N VAL A 188 -41.44 31.92 20.27
CA VAL A 188 -41.96 30.82 19.41
C VAL A 188 -41.90 29.54 20.22
N SER A 189 -43.05 28.88 20.40
CA SER A 189 -43.15 27.67 21.20
C SER A 189 -43.19 26.42 20.33
N VAL A 190 -42.15 25.59 20.43
CA VAL A 190 -42.05 24.31 19.72
C VAL A 190 -42.39 23.18 20.70
N PRO A 191 -43.41 22.33 20.43
CA PRO A 191 -43.76 21.22 21.30
C PRO A 191 -42.57 20.27 21.53
N ASN A 192 -42.44 19.72 22.74
CA ASN A 192 -41.36 18.79 23.06
C ASN A 192 -41.34 17.58 22.12
N THR A 193 -42.50 17.11 21.67
CA THR A 193 -42.66 16.00 20.73
C THR A 193 -42.12 16.30 19.34
N THR A 194 -42.10 17.58 18.93
CA THR A 194 -41.54 18.01 17.65
C THR A 194 -40.03 18.14 17.76
N LEU A 195 -39.55 18.79 18.83
CA LEU A 195 -38.12 19.07 18.98
C LEU A 195 -37.29 17.84 19.39
N SER A 196 -37.90 16.83 20.04
CA SER A 196 -37.20 15.63 20.53
C SER A 196 -36.47 14.83 19.45
N ALA A 197 -36.92 14.90 18.20
CA ALA A 197 -36.28 14.21 17.07
C ALA A 197 -34.99 14.90 16.58
N HIS A 198 -34.74 16.15 16.99
CA HIS A 198 -33.61 16.98 16.56
C HIS A 198 -32.48 17.04 17.61
N PHE A 199 -32.63 16.35 18.74
CA PHE A 199 -31.55 16.19 19.70
C PHE A 199 -30.65 15.01 19.29
N ASP A 200 -29.35 15.15 19.47
CA ASP A 200 -28.40 14.05 19.24
C ASP A 200 -28.52 12.94 20.31
N GLY A 201 -27.77 11.85 20.13
CA GLY A 201 -27.74 10.72 21.07
C GLY A 201 -27.28 11.09 22.48
N ASN A 202 -26.65 12.26 22.66
CA ASN A 202 -26.21 12.81 23.93
C ASN A 202 -27.18 13.87 24.48
N GLY A 203 -28.26 14.18 23.76
CA GLY A 203 -29.32 15.11 24.16
C GLY A 203 -28.98 16.58 23.91
N TYR A 204 -28.09 16.91 22.97
CA TYR A 204 -27.84 18.29 22.52
C TYR A 204 -28.65 18.66 21.29
N LEU A 205 -29.09 19.92 21.21
CA LEU A 205 -29.78 20.50 20.07
C LEU A 205 -28.85 21.50 19.36
N PRO A 206 -28.59 21.34 18.05
CA PRO A 206 -27.86 22.33 17.27
C PRO A 206 -28.65 23.65 17.20
N LEU A 207 -28.02 24.76 17.57
CA LEU A 207 -28.56 26.12 17.42
C LEU A 207 -27.64 26.97 16.55
N ARG A 208 -28.22 27.92 15.81
CA ARG A 208 -27.48 28.93 15.05
C ARG A 208 -28.17 30.29 15.15
N LEU A 209 -27.39 31.34 15.36
CA LEU A 209 -27.81 32.75 15.32
C LEU A 209 -27.04 33.43 14.19
N GLU A 210 -27.77 33.93 13.21
CA GLU A 210 -27.24 34.75 12.12
C GLU A 210 -27.62 36.20 12.35
N ILE A 211 -26.68 37.10 12.07
CA ILE A 211 -26.86 38.54 12.12
C ILE A 211 -26.29 39.09 10.83
N ALA A 212 -27.06 39.87 10.08
CA ALA A 212 -26.66 40.46 8.81
C ALA A 212 -27.01 41.95 8.80
N GLU A 213 -26.12 42.79 8.28
CA GLU A 213 -26.43 44.19 8.03
C GLU A 213 -27.11 44.34 6.65
N ASN A 214 -28.25 44.99 6.62
CA ASN A 214 -29.00 45.29 5.41
C ASN A 214 -28.43 46.56 4.74
N PRO A 215 -28.61 46.73 3.42
CA PRO A 215 -28.09 47.90 2.69
C PRO A 215 -28.58 49.27 3.19
N ASP A 216 -29.64 49.31 3.99
CA ASP A 216 -30.18 50.52 4.61
C ASP A 216 -29.62 50.81 6.02
N GLY A 217 -28.66 49.99 6.49
CA GLY A 217 -28.04 50.07 7.81
C GLY A 217 -28.85 49.44 8.95
N SER A 218 -29.96 48.75 8.64
CA SER A 218 -30.68 47.94 9.61
C SER A 218 -30.05 46.55 9.75
N LEU A 219 -30.24 45.87 10.88
CA LEU A 219 -29.71 44.51 11.10
C LEU A 219 -30.83 43.48 10.98
N THR A 220 -30.67 42.47 10.14
CA THR A 220 -31.48 41.25 10.13
C THR A 220 -30.88 40.22 11.09
N LEU A 221 -31.68 39.63 11.96
CA LEU A 221 -31.29 38.62 12.92
C LEU A 221 -32.16 37.38 12.76
N GLU A 222 -31.54 36.22 12.63
CA GLU A 222 -32.22 34.95 12.40
C GLU A 222 -31.74 33.85 13.35
N GLY A 223 -32.68 33.19 14.01
CA GLY A 223 -32.42 32.10 14.95
C GLY A 223 -32.91 30.77 14.41
N TYR A 224 -32.02 29.79 14.39
CA TYR A 224 -32.26 28.45 13.85
C TYR A 224 -32.07 27.36 14.92
N TYR A 225 -32.83 26.26 14.82
CA TYR A 225 -32.45 24.97 15.41
C TYR A 225 -32.33 23.93 14.30
N ASP A 226 -31.30 23.09 14.32
CA ASP A 226 -31.08 22.01 13.33
C ASP A 226 -31.33 22.45 11.87
N GLY A 227 -30.88 23.67 11.52
CA GLY A 227 -31.06 24.28 10.19
C GLY A 227 -32.47 24.82 9.87
N GLN A 228 -33.45 24.67 10.77
CA GLN A 228 -34.80 25.23 10.62
C GLN A 228 -34.89 26.63 11.21
N LEU A 229 -35.36 27.61 10.41
CA LEU A 229 -35.59 28.98 10.86
C LEU A 229 -36.75 29.00 11.88
N VAL A 230 -36.49 29.61 13.03
CA VAL A 230 -37.44 29.67 14.16
C VAL A 230 -37.95 31.08 14.39
N LEU A 231 -37.05 32.06 14.30
CA LEU A 231 -37.31 33.49 14.53
C LEU A 231 -36.48 34.32 13.55
N SER A 232 -37.05 35.40 13.01
CA SER A 232 -36.37 36.33 12.10
C SER A 232 -36.89 37.75 12.32
N GLY A 233 -36.00 38.70 12.59
CA GLY A 233 -36.39 40.09 12.77
C GLY A 233 -35.35 41.10 12.36
N THR A 234 -35.78 42.34 12.19
CA THR A 234 -34.98 43.47 11.74
C THR A 234 -34.94 44.56 12.81
N ASP A 235 -33.75 45.00 13.22
CA ASP A 235 -33.56 46.19 14.07
C ASP A 235 -33.03 47.35 13.22
N THR A 236 -33.68 48.51 13.29
CA THR A 236 -33.33 49.70 12.50
C THR A 236 -32.36 50.64 13.21
N ALA A 237 -31.90 50.29 14.42
CA ALA A 237 -30.91 51.09 15.12
C ALA A 237 -29.51 50.93 14.50
N PRO A 238 -28.79 52.03 14.22
CA PRO A 238 -27.41 51.97 13.74
C PRO A 238 -26.50 51.52 14.88
N ILE A 239 -25.71 50.46 14.68
CA ILE A 239 -24.78 49.95 15.69
C ILE A 239 -23.43 49.64 15.03
N GLY A 240 -22.34 50.11 15.61
CA GLY A 240 -20.98 49.79 15.17
C GLY A 240 -20.48 48.45 15.72
N ALA A 241 -19.51 47.87 15.01
CA ALA A 241 -18.77 46.62 15.29
C ALA A 241 -18.61 46.23 16.77
N GLY A 242 -18.73 44.92 17.10
CA GLY A 242 -18.43 44.42 18.45
C GLY A 242 -18.33 42.90 18.63
N ASP A 243 -18.00 42.49 19.85
CA ASP A 243 -17.53 41.17 20.26
C ASP A 243 -18.61 40.06 20.31
N VAL A 244 -18.25 38.79 20.05
CA VAL A 244 -19.18 37.62 20.08
C VAL A 244 -18.96 36.74 21.33
N GLY A 245 -20.02 36.11 21.88
CA GLY A 245 -19.90 35.23 23.06
C GLY A 245 -21.11 34.33 23.36
N LEU A 246 -21.05 33.63 24.50
CA LEU A 246 -22.07 32.66 24.94
C LEU A 246 -22.89 33.17 26.14
N LEU A 247 -24.15 32.74 26.24
CA LEU A 247 -25.01 33.04 27.40
C LEU A 247 -25.69 31.79 27.95
N SER A 248 -25.42 31.53 29.24
CA SER A 248 -26.18 30.62 30.08
C SER A 248 -26.84 31.42 31.21
N ARG A 249 -28.11 31.11 31.53
CA ARG A 249 -28.78 31.62 32.73
C ARG A 249 -29.31 30.45 33.55
N ALA A 250 -28.69 30.25 34.72
CA ALA A 250 -29.08 29.42 35.87
C ALA A 250 -29.85 28.11 35.57
N GLY A 251 -29.20 26.98 35.90
CA GLY A 251 -29.75 25.62 35.75
C GLY A 251 -28.92 24.84 34.75
N ALA A 252 -28.48 23.62 35.10
CA ALA A 252 -27.44 22.89 34.38
C ALA A 252 -27.64 22.89 32.85
N THR A 253 -26.70 23.52 32.14
CA THR A 253 -26.63 23.60 30.68
C THR A 253 -25.26 23.12 30.26
N ALA A 254 -25.19 22.25 29.25
CA ALA A 254 -23.92 21.86 28.63
C ALA A 254 -23.88 22.41 27.21
N PHE A 255 -22.71 22.86 26.78
CA PHE A 255 -22.45 23.33 25.42
C PHE A 255 -21.38 22.44 24.79
N ASP A 256 -21.50 22.18 23.50
CA ASP A 256 -20.58 21.37 22.70
C ASP A 256 -20.44 21.99 21.30
N ASP A 257 -19.32 21.76 20.61
CA ASP A 257 -19.07 22.25 19.23
C ASP A 257 -19.45 23.74 18.99
N ILE A 258 -18.98 24.64 19.86
CA ILE A 258 -19.25 26.08 19.68
C ILE A 258 -18.28 26.63 18.65
N GLU A 259 -18.84 27.11 17.54
CA GLU A 259 -18.12 27.76 16.47
C GLU A 259 -18.65 29.18 16.32
N ALA A 260 -17.75 30.16 16.48
CA ALA A 260 -17.99 31.53 16.06
C ALA A 260 -17.20 31.73 14.77
N SER A 261 -17.89 31.75 13.64
CA SER A 261 -17.27 32.13 12.38
C SER A 261 -17.44 33.64 12.19
N VAL A 262 -16.31 34.33 12.13
CA VAL A 262 -16.19 35.64 11.52
C VAL A 262 -15.54 35.49 10.15
N ASP A 263 -15.88 34.43 9.43
CA ASP A 263 -15.49 34.24 8.04
C ASP A 263 -16.76 33.94 7.25
N GLY A 264 -17.40 35.03 6.89
CA GLY A 264 -17.80 35.20 5.52
C GLY A 264 -18.23 36.65 5.35
N GLY A 265 -17.33 37.52 4.86
CA GLY A 265 -17.75 38.82 4.33
C GLY A 265 -18.98 38.60 3.45
N PRO A 266 -19.92 39.54 3.42
CA PRO A 266 -21.36 39.30 3.36
C PRO A 266 -21.70 37.93 2.77
N VAL A 267 -22.55 37.14 3.44
CA VAL A 267 -23.46 36.29 2.66
C VAL A 267 -24.34 37.28 1.89
N VAL A 268 -23.80 37.81 0.79
CA VAL A 268 -24.55 38.31 -0.34
C VAL A 268 -25.49 37.16 -0.56
N PRO A 269 -26.81 37.30 -0.31
CA PRO A 269 -27.72 36.18 -0.42
C PRO A 269 -27.45 35.52 -1.76
N GLY A 270 -26.79 34.37 -1.68
CA GLY A 270 -26.21 33.72 -2.83
C GLY A 270 -27.38 33.42 -3.73
N THR A 271 -27.40 34.01 -4.92
CA THR A 271 -28.57 33.82 -5.78
C THR A 271 -28.64 32.33 -6.07
N THR A 272 -29.74 31.70 -5.65
CA THR A 272 -29.98 30.30 -5.98
C THR A 272 -30.65 30.26 -7.35
N VAL A 273 -29.97 29.68 -8.32
CA VAL A 273 -30.46 29.54 -9.69
C VAL A 273 -30.68 28.08 -9.99
N GLU A 274 -31.94 27.68 -10.17
CA GLU A 274 -32.25 26.33 -10.63
C GLU A 274 -32.06 26.22 -12.15
N VAL A 275 -31.36 25.17 -12.59
CA VAL A 275 -31.14 24.87 -14.00
C VAL A 275 -31.59 23.45 -14.31
N ALA A 276 -32.08 23.22 -15.53
CA ALA A 276 -32.61 21.93 -15.98
C ALA A 276 -31.76 21.25 -17.07
N ASN A 277 -30.76 21.94 -17.62
CA ASN A 277 -29.92 21.44 -18.70
C ASN A 277 -28.58 22.19 -18.77
N ALA A 278 -27.66 21.70 -19.62
CA ALA A 278 -26.31 22.26 -19.77
C ALA A 278 -26.27 23.70 -20.29
N THR A 279 -27.24 24.11 -21.13
CA THR A 279 -27.31 25.48 -21.66
C THR A 279 -27.65 26.46 -20.54
N GLU A 280 -28.64 26.12 -19.71
CA GLU A 280 -29.00 26.91 -18.53
C GLU A 280 -27.87 26.95 -17.50
N LEU A 281 -27.20 25.81 -17.27
CA LEU A 281 -26.01 25.73 -16.39
C LEU A 281 -24.90 26.68 -16.86
N GLY A 282 -24.57 26.66 -18.15
CA GLY A 282 -23.55 27.57 -18.71
C GLY A 282 -23.93 29.04 -18.57
N ALA A 283 -25.18 29.39 -18.82
CA ALA A 283 -25.67 30.75 -18.66
C ALA A 283 -25.66 31.20 -17.19
N ALA A 284 -26.08 30.34 -16.26
CA ALA A 284 -26.07 30.62 -14.82
C ALA A 284 -24.65 30.85 -14.29
N LEU A 285 -23.68 30.02 -14.71
CA LEU A 285 -22.30 30.15 -14.28
C LEU A 285 -21.59 31.38 -14.85
N GLN A 286 -21.90 31.77 -16.08
CA GLN A 286 -21.38 33.02 -16.66
C GLN A 286 -21.95 34.27 -15.97
N ALA A 287 -23.14 34.17 -15.38
CA ALA A 287 -23.76 35.24 -14.61
C ALA A 287 -23.49 35.15 -13.10
N ALA A 288 -22.77 34.12 -12.64
CA ALA A 288 -22.57 33.85 -11.22
C ALA A 288 -21.66 34.90 -10.58
N THR A 289 -22.07 35.39 -9.42
CA THR A 289 -21.23 36.16 -8.49
C THR A 289 -20.79 35.26 -7.33
N PRO A 290 -19.73 35.62 -6.57
CA PRO A 290 -19.38 34.92 -5.34
C PRO A 290 -20.62 34.62 -4.46
N GLY A 291 -20.69 33.40 -3.94
CA GLY A 291 -21.82 32.87 -3.15
C GLY A 291 -22.98 32.27 -3.96
N THR A 292 -22.99 32.41 -5.30
CA THR A 292 -24.07 31.84 -6.14
C THR A 292 -24.17 30.33 -5.97
N THR A 293 -25.39 29.82 -5.80
CA THR A 293 -25.69 28.38 -5.81
C THR A 293 -26.46 28.02 -7.08
N VAL A 294 -25.85 27.25 -7.97
CA VAL A 294 -26.50 26.70 -9.16
C VAL A 294 -27.04 25.30 -8.84
N LEU A 295 -28.35 25.18 -8.74
CA LEU A 295 -29.06 23.96 -8.33
C LEU A 295 -29.48 23.16 -9.57
N LEU A 296 -28.84 22.02 -9.80
CA LEU A 296 -29.12 21.14 -10.94
C LEU A 296 -30.39 20.32 -10.65
N LYS A 297 -31.44 20.51 -11.43
CA LYS A 297 -32.62 19.61 -11.40
C LYS A 297 -32.24 18.21 -11.87
N ASP A 298 -33.00 17.22 -11.43
CA ASP A 298 -32.86 15.84 -11.85
C ASP A 298 -32.88 15.72 -13.37
N GLY A 299 -31.93 14.98 -13.94
CA GLY A 299 -31.84 14.82 -15.38
C GLY A 299 -30.42 14.68 -15.90
N ASN A 300 -30.31 14.56 -17.21
CA ASN A 300 -29.03 14.39 -17.91
C ASN A 300 -28.48 15.74 -18.35
N TYR A 301 -27.18 15.95 -18.12
CA TYR A 301 -26.43 17.13 -18.52
C TYR A 301 -25.31 16.75 -19.47
N ALA A 302 -25.14 17.57 -20.51
CA ALA A 302 -23.89 17.59 -21.26
C ALA A 302 -22.83 18.36 -20.47
N GLY A 303 -21.57 17.95 -20.59
CA GLY A 303 -20.45 18.71 -20.10
C GLY A 303 -20.21 19.97 -20.95
N LEU A 304 -19.65 21.00 -20.33
CA LEU A 304 -19.40 22.30 -20.91
C LEU A 304 -18.05 22.85 -20.44
N THR A 305 -17.55 23.87 -21.14
CA THR A 305 -16.38 24.65 -20.72
C THR A 305 -16.84 25.91 -19.99
N ILE A 306 -16.23 26.17 -18.84
CA ILE A 306 -16.48 27.27 -17.92
C ILE A 306 -15.15 27.99 -17.78
N THR A 307 -15.15 29.31 -17.97
CA THR A 307 -13.92 30.10 -18.02
C THR A 307 -14.09 31.39 -17.24
N GLY A 308 -13.12 31.73 -16.39
CA GLY A 308 -13.11 33.00 -15.66
C GLY A 308 -14.20 33.12 -14.60
N VAL A 309 -14.58 32.01 -13.95
CA VAL A 309 -15.60 31.99 -12.89
C VAL A 309 -14.92 31.91 -11.53
N HIS A 310 -15.12 32.93 -10.72
CA HIS A 310 -14.41 33.12 -9.46
C HIS A 310 -15.40 33.39 -8.32
N GLY A 311 -15.46 32.47 -7.35
CA GLY A 311 -15.95 32.76 -6.01
C GLY A 311 -14.87 33.37 -5.13
N THR A 312 -15.13 33.44 -3.82
CA THR A 312 -14.11 33.75 -2.80
C THR A 312 -14.06 32.65 -1.75
N ALA A 313 -13.09 32.69 -0.82
CA ALA A 313 -13.00 31.74 0.27
C ALA A 313 -14.25 31.78 1.17
N GLU A 314 -14.76 33.00 1.37
CA GLU A 314 -15.94 33.33 2.16
C GLU A 314 -17.25 33.00 1.45
N ALA A 315 -17.27 33.13 0.11
CA ALA A 315 -18.45 32.99 -0.73
C ALA A 315 -18.12 32.16 -1.99
N PRO A 316 -17.89 30.84 -1.85
CA PRO A 316 -17.64 29.99 -2.99
C PRO A 316 -18.90 29.88 -3.87
N ILE A 317 -18.69 29.72 -5.17
CA ILE A 317 -19.78 29.39 -6.09
C ILE A 317 -20.03 27.87 -6.01
N THR A 318 -21.28 27.47 -5.81
CA THR A 318 -21.63 26.04 -5.63
C THR A 318 -22.47 25.54 -6.79
N ILE A 319 -22.02 24.47 -7.44
CA ILE A 319 -22.78 23.67 -8.41
C ILE A 319 -23.21 22.40 -7.69
N ARG A 320 -24.50 22.27 -7.37
CA ARG A 320 -25.00 21.10 -6.63
C ARG A 320 -26.21 20.47 -7.27
N ALA A 321 -26.31 19.15 -7.18
CA ALA A 321 -27.56 18.46 -7.50
C ALA A 321 -28.66 18.84 -6.51
N LYS A 322 -29.89 19.05 -7.01
CA LYS A 322 -31.07 19.26 -6.16
C LYS A 322 -31.38 18.05 -5.29
N ASN A 323 -31.26 16.87 -5.89
CA ASN A 323 -31.37 15.59 -5.23
C ASN A 323 -30.08 14.81 -5.50
N LYS A 324 -29.40 14.39 -4.44
CA LYS A 324 -28.09 13.73 -4.53
C LYS A 324 -28.10 12.56 -5.52
N GLY A 325 -27.18 12.60 -6.47
CA GLY A 325 -26.96 11.61 -7.49
C GLY A 325 -27.92 11.67 -8.70
N LEU A 326 -28.96 12.52 -8.70
CA LEU A 326 -29.98 12.55 -9.75
C LEU A 326 -29.70 13.55 -10.89
N ALA A 327 -28.75 14.46 -10.72
CA ALA A 327 -28.17 15.23 -11.82
C ALA A 327 -26.97 14.45 -12.41
N VAL A 328 -27.09 14.02 -13.67
CA VAL A 328 -26.15 13.07 -14.29
C VAL A 328 -25.44 13.69 -15.49
N PHE A 329 -24.13 13.87 -15.41
CA PHE A 329 -23.29 14.18 -16.57
C PHE A 329 -22.93 12.87 -17.28
N ASN A 330 -23.31 12.69 -18.55
CA ASN A 330 -23.19 11.39 -19.22
C ASN A 330 -22.75 11.41 -20.70
N SER A 331 -22.50 12.58 -21.27
CA SER A 331 -22.13 12.72 -22.70
C SER A 331 -20.76 13.36 -22.93
N SER A 332 -20.36 14.29 -22.06
CA SER A 332 -19.05 14.96 -22.05
C SER A 332 -18.73 15.48 -20.65
N GLY A 333 -17.45 15.81 -20.40
CA GLY A 333 -16.97 16.35 -19.13
C GLY A 333 -17.11 17.87 -18.95
N LEU A 334 -17.09 18.31 -17.69
CA LEU A 334 -16.98 19.70 -17.25
C LEU A 334 -15.51 20.15 -17.29
N ARG A 335 -15.26 21.32 -17.89
CA ARG A 335 -13.92 21.91 -17.98
C ARG A 335 -13.95 23.30 -17.35
N PHE A 336 -13.20 23.49 -16.30
CA PHE A 336 -12.96 24.76 -15.64
C PHE A 336 -11.61 25.28 -16.12
N THR A 337 -11.56 26.52 -16.58
CA THR A 337 -10.35 27.16 -17.08
C THR A 337 -10.24 28.51 -16.43
N ASP A 338 -9.14 28.77 -15.72
CA ASP A 338 -8.98 30.04 -14.98
C ASP A 338 -10.18 30.30 -14.05
N CYS A 339 -10.49 29.32 -13.19
CA CYS A 339 -11.59 29.42 -12.22
C CYS A 339 -11.05 29.27 -10.80
N SER A 340 -11.77 29.82 -9.82
CA SER A 340 -11.39 29.69 -8.42
C SER A 340 -12.58 29.68 -7.46
N TYR A 341 -12.44 28.98 -6.33
CA TYR A 341 -13.48 28.90 -5.29
C TYR A 341 -14.84 28.45 -5.84
N VAL A 342 -14.82 27.38 -6.64
CA VAL A 342 -16.02 26.73 -7.16
C VAL A 342 -16.10 25.31 -6.62
N THR A 343 -17.27 24.96 -6.08
CA THR A 343 -17.57 23.61 -5.56
C THR A 343 -18.50 22.87 -6.51
N LEU A 344 -18.15 21.64 -6.89
CA LEU A 344 -19.03 20.68 -7.55
C LEU A 344 -19.43 19.58 -6.57
N GLU A 345 -20.72 19.46 -6.28
CA GLU A 345 -21.22 18.49 -5.30
C GLU A 345 -22.51 17.75 -5.67
N ASP A 346 -22.69 16.60 -5.02
CA ASP A 346 -23.89 15.76 -5.08
C ASP A 346 -24.28 15.24 -6.50
N ALA A 347 -23.42 15.40 -7.51
CA ALA A 347 -23.71 14.99 -8.88
C ALA A 347 -23.23 13.56 -9.19
N THR A 348 -23.77 12.98 -10.27
CA THR A 348 -23.27 11.73 -10.86
C THR A 348 -22.54 12.03 -12.16
N LEU A 349 -21.33 11.49 -12.32
CA LEU A 349 -20.57 11.50 -13.56
C LEU A 349 -20.48 10.06 -14.10
N SER A 350 -21.05 9.86 -15.29
CA SER A 350 -21.21 8.55 -15.94
C SER A 350 -20.34 8.47 -17.17
N MET A 351 -19.19 7.78 -17.06
CA MET A 351 -18.09 7.78 -18.03
C MET A 351 -18.39 6.94 -19.28
N ALA A 352 -19.43 7.29 -20.03
CA ALA A 352 -19.90 6.54 -21.19
C ALA A 352 -19.00 6.68 -22.43
N SER A 353 -18.07 7.64 -22.43
CA SER A 353 -17.19 7.96 -23.56
C SER A 353 -15.79 8.40 -23.09
N ALA A 354 -14.81 8.27 -23.98
CA ALA A 354 -13.42 8.65 -23.73
C ALA A 354 -13.28 10.17 -23.49
N GLY A 355 -12.37 10.57 -22.60
CA GLY A 355 -12.04 11.97 -22.36
C GLY A 355 -11.75 12.32 -20.91
N ASN A 356 -11.70 13.62 -20.63
CA ASN A 356 -11.51 14.15 -19.27
C ASN A 356 -12.86 14.64 -18.75
N TRP A 357 -13.23 14.23 -17.53
CA TRP A 357 -14.59 14.42 -17.01
C TRP A 357 -14.77 15.62 -16.10
N VAL A 358 -13.84 15.85 -15.18
CA VAL A 358 -13.68 17.12 -14.47
C VAL A 358 -12.25 17.59 -14.74
N ARG A 359 -12.09 18.62 -15.56
CA ARG A 359 -10.78 19.20 -15.86
C ARG A 359 -10.66 20.57 -15.23
N LEU A 360 -9.61 20.78 -14.44
CA LEU A 360 -9.28 22.03 -13.77
C LEU A 360 -8.00 22.56 -14.42
N THR A 361 -8.14 23.49 -15.36
CA THR A 361 -7.02 24.06 -16.12
C THR A 361 -6.68 25.44 -15.57
N GLY A 362 -5.49 25.62 -15.01
CA GLY A 362 -5.06 26.86 -14.36
C GLY A 362 -6.06 27.36 -13.32
N SER A 363 -6.72 26.42 -12.63
CA SER A 363 -7.78 26.70 -11.65
C SER A 363 -7.27 26.32 -10.26
N HIS A 364 -7.70 27.08 -9.26
CA HIS A 364 -7.21 26.92 -7.89
C HIS A 364 -8.32 27.07 -6.85
N HIS A 365 -8.14 26.48 -5.67
CA HIS A 365 -9.19 26.49 -4.62
C HIS A 365 -10.53 25.92 -5.10
N MET A 366 -10.49 25.00 -6.06
CA MET A 366 -11.67 24.28 -6.53
C MET A 366 -11.96 23.12 -5.58
N ARG A 367 -13.24 22.77 -5.39
CA ARG A 367 -13.64 21.61 -4.60
C ARG A 367 -14.54 20.67 -5.41
N VAL A 368 -14.17 19.39 -5.46
CA VAL A 368 -14.97 18.33 -6.07
C VAL A 368 -15.34 17.36 -4.95
N THR A 369 -16.58 17.46 -4.45
CA THR A 369 -16.99 16.73 -3.23
C THR A 369 -18.29 15.97 -3.37
N ASP A 370 -18.46 14.86 -2.66
CA ASP A 370 -19.75 14.15 -2.54
C ASP A 370 -20.37 13.66 -3.87
N ASN A 371 -19.57 13.54 -4.93
CA ASN A 371 -20.03 13.08 -6.23
C ASN A 371 -19.86 11.56 -6.36
N ARG A 372 -20.63 10.98 -7.30
CA ARG A 372 -20.43 9.59 -7.75
C ARG A 372 -19.87 9.57 -9.16
N PHE A 373 -18.72 8.94 -9.31
CA PHE A 373 -18.07 8.68 -10.59
C PHE A 373 -18.12 7.19 -10.90
N TYR A 374 -18.58 6.81 -12.10
CA TYR A 374 -18.56 5.40 -12.52
C TYR A 374 -18.52 5.23 -14.03
N SER A 375 -18.01 4.09 -14.50
CA SER A 375 -18.12 3.68 -15.91
C SER A 375 -19.32 2.73 -16.08
N PRO A 376 -20.27 3.03 -16.97
CA PRO A 376 -21.35 2.11 -17.30
C PRO A 376 -20.84 0.74 -17.77
N SER A 377 -21.65 -0.30 -17.59
CA SER A 377 -21.30 -1.67 -17.99
C SER A 377 -21.05 -1.84 -19.49
N SER A 378 -21.49 -0.90 -20.32
CA SER A 378 -21.24 -0.85 -21.76
C SER A 378 -19.82 -0.43 -22.15
N VAL A 379 -19.05 0.13 -21.21
CA VAL A 379 -17.69 0.64 -21.46
C VAL A 379 -16.69 -0.51 -21.47
N THR A 380 -15.71 -0.43 -22.38
CA THR A 380 -14.66 -1.44 -22.56
C THR A 380 -13.26 -0.82 -22.40
N PRO A 381 -12.19 -1.62 -22.24
CA PRO A 381 -10.83 -1.09 -22.14
C PRO A 381 -10.35 -0.28 -23.36
N ALA A 382 -11.01 -0.42 -24.52
CA ALA A 382 -10.72 0.40 -25.70
C ALA A 382 -11.09 1.89 -25.50
N THR A 383 -11.96 2.20 -24.54
CA THR A 383 -12.25 3.57 -24.09
C THR A 383 -11.18 4.00 -23.08
N SER A 384 -10.73 5.25 -23.14
CA SER A 384 -9.73 5.81 -22.20
C SER A 384 -10.21 7.13 -21.63
N SER A 385 -10.28 7.24 -20.30
CA SER A 385 -10.76 8.46 -19.63
C SER A 385 -9.97 8.79 -18.37
N VAL A 386 -9.83 10.10 -18.12
CA VAL A 386 -9.37 10.64 -16.83
C VAL A 386 -10.58 11.26 -16.13
N TRP A 387 -10.85 10.85 -14.90
CA TRP A 387 -12.07 11.29 -14.22
C TRP A 387 -11.90 12.70 -13.65
N VAL A 388 -10.76 12.99 -13.02
CA VAL A 388 -10.36 14.34 -12.60
C VAL A 388 -8.95 14.64 -13.10
N LEU A 389 -8.78 15.76 -13.82
CA LEU A 389 -7.49 16.22 -14.35
C LEU A 389 -7.20 17.64 -13.88
N LEU A 390 -6.06 17.83 -13.22
CA LEU A 390 -5.54 19.13 -12.80
C LEU A 390 -4.35 19.48 -13.69
N ASP A 391 -4.47 20.54 -14.47
CA ASP A 391 -3.46 20.98 -15.43
C ASP A 391 -3.43 22.50 -15.62
N GLY A 392 -2.59 23.00 -16.51
CA GLY A 392 -2.43 24.43 -16.77
C GLY A 392 -1.55 25.16 -15.75
N SER A 393 -1.12 26.37 -16.12
CA SER A 393 -0.29 27.24 -15.28
C SER A 393 -1.12 27.86 -14.16
N GLY A 394 -0.58 27.94 -12.95
CA GLY A 394 -1.28 28.48 -11.78
C GLY A 394 -2.33 27.55 -11.17
N SER A 395 -2.31 26.26 -11.49
CA SER A 395 -3.18 25.27 -10.83
C SER A 395 -2.61 24.92 -9.46
N HIS A 396 -3.38 25.14 -8.38
CA HIS A 396 -2.97 24.79 -7.02
C HIS A 396 -4.13 24.78 -6.01
N ASP A 397 -3.89 24.24 -4.81
CA ASP A 397 -4.82 24.28 -3.66
C ASP A 397 -6.22 23.73 -3.99
N ASN A 398 -6.34 22.76 -4.90
CA ASN A 398 -7.63 22.14 -5.20
C ASN A 398 -7.89 20.96 -4.26
N ARG A 399 -9.15 20.70 -3.95
CA ARG A 399 -9.58 19.63 -3.04
C ARG A 399 -10.54 18.66 -3.74
N ILE A 400 -10.21 17.38 -3.69
CA ILE A 400 -11.04 16.29 -4.21
C ILE A 400 -11.38 15.40 -3.01
N ASP A 401 -12.61 15.45 -2.53
CA ASP A 401 -12.98 14.80 -1.26
C ASP A 401 -14.33 14.10 -1.23
N HIS A 402 -14.51 13.08 -0.38
CA HIS A 402 -15.80 12.39 -0.16
C HIS A 402 -16.49 11.81 -1.42
N ASN A 403 -15.75 11.62 -2.52
CA ASN A 403 -16.33 11.08 -3.76
C ASN A 403 -16.30 9.54 -3.74
N LEU A 404 -17.32 8.93 -4.33
CA LEU A 404 -17.31 7.51 -4.69
C LEU A 404 -16.84 7.38 -6.14
N MET A 405 -15.70 6.73 -6.35
CA MET A 405 -15.12 6.47 -7.65
C MET A 405 -15.05 4.96 -7.92
N GLU A 406 -15.99 4.41 -8.69
CA GLU A 406 -16.16 2.94 -8.77
C GLU A 406 -16.38 2.36 -10.17
N ASN A 407 -16.00 1.09 -10.33
CA ASN A 407 -16.27 0.30 -11.54
C ASN A 407 -15.65 0.92 -12.80
N LYS A 408 -14.40 1.36 -12.72
CA LYS A 408 -13.67 1.93 -13.86
C LYS A 408 -13.35 0.83 -14.88
N ARG A 409 -14.12 0.77 -15.96
CA ARG A 409 -14.04 -0.27 -17.02
C ARG A 409 -13.24 0.17 -18.25
N ASP A 410 -13.02 1.47 -18.38
CA ASP A 410 -12.15 2.12 -19.35
C ASP A 410 -10.71 2.21 -18.83
N THR A 411 -9.73 2.25 -19.75
CA THR A 411 -8.35 2.61 -19.42
C THR A 411 -8.25 4.08 -19.00
N GLY A 412 -7.06 4.52 -18.55
CA GLY A 412 -6.88 5.87 -18.00
C GLY A 412 -6.99 5.88 -16.47
N LYS A 413 -7.16 7.06 -15.87
CA LYS A 413 -6.90 7.28 -14.42
C LYS A 413 -8.12 7.81 -13.69
N PHE A 414 -8.18 7.61 -12.38
CA PHE A 414 -9.14 8.35 -11.55
C PHE A 414 -8.72 9.82 -11.48
N ILE A 415 -7.49 10.10 -11.04
CA ILE A 415 -7.02 11.48 -10.81
C ILE A 415 -5.61 11.70 -11.38
N VAL A 416 -5.38 12.86 -12.00
CA VAL A 416 -4.08 13.30 -12.55
C VAL A 416 -3.75 14.72 -12.11
N PHE A 417 -2.47 14.94 -11.75
CA PHE A 417 -1.91 16.25 -11.39
C PHE A 417 -0.70 16.57 -12.28
N ASP A 418 -0.90 17.29 -13.38
CA ASP A 418 0.16 17.55 -14.36
C ASP A 418 0.59 19.03 -14.45
N GLY A 419 -0.26 20.02 -14.14
CA GLY A 419 0.07 21.42 -14.45
C GLY A 419 0.43 21.63 -15.93
N VAL A 420 1.61 22.17 -16.23
CA VAL A 420 2.16 22.37 -17.58
C VAL A 420 3.26 21.34 -17.87
N ALA A 421 2.89 20.20 -18.45
CA ALA A 421 3.80 19.09 -18.79
C ALA A 421 4.42 19.12 -20.19
N SER A 422 3.96 20.03 -21.06
CA SER A 422 4.37 20.12 -22.47
C SER A 422 4.16 21.54 -23.01
N GLY A 423 4.95 21.93 -24.02
CA GLY A 423 4.83 23.25 -24.66
C GLY A 423 6.19 23.96 -24.78
N THR A 424 6.16 25.24 -25.19
CA THR A 424 7.36 26.08 -25.33
C THR A 424 7.64 26.95 -24.09
N GLY A 425 6.73 26.97 -23.12
CA GLY A 425 6.89 27.66 -21.84
C GLY A 425 7.60 26.80 -20.78
N PRO A 426 7.87 27.35 -19.59
CA PRO A 426 8.44 26.57 -18.49
C PRO A 426 7.48 25.45 -18.06
N TYR A 427 8.03 24.30 -17.68
CA TYR A 427 7.26 23.26 -17.03
C TYR A 427 6.82 23.72 -15.64
N GLU A 428 5.59 23.40 -15.29
CA GLU A 428 4.97 23.74 -14.01
C GLU A 428 4.14 22.53 -13.56
N ILE A 429 4.09 22.27 -12.27
CA ILE A 429 3.25 21.20 -11.71
C ILE A 429 2.16 21.82 -10.85
N SER A 430 0.98 21.19 -10.81
CA SER A 430 -0.06 21.61 -9.87
C SER A 430 0.42 21.42 -8.42
N GLN A 431 0.20 22.42 -7.56
CA GLN A 431 0.76 22.43 -6.20
C GLN A 431 -0.29 22.39 -5.09
N HIS A 432 0.04 21.82 -3.93
CA HIS A 432 -0.77 21.86 -2.71
C HIS A 432 -2.18 21.24 -2.83
N ASP A 433 -2.43 20.46 -3.88
CA ASP A 433 -3.71 19.80 -4.05
C ASP A 433 -3.91 18.68 -3.01
N VAL A 434 -5.16 18.48 -2.59
CA VAL A 434 -5.55 17.53 -1.54
C VAL A 434 -6.55 16.52 -2.08
N VAL A 435 -6.30 15.24 -1.85
CA VAL A 435 -7.21 14.12 -2.12
C VAL A 435 -7.51 13.41 -0.80
N GLU A 436 -8.77 13.47 -0.34
CA GLU A 436 -9.12 12.86 0.94
C GLU A 436 -10.53 12.31 1.08
N TYR A 437 -10.70 11.29 1.93
CA TYR A 437 -12.01 10.68 2.19
C TYR A 437 -12.73 10.12 0.95
N ASN A 438 -12.01 9.90 -0.16
CA ASN A 438 -12.57 9.28 -1.35
C ASN A 438 -12.54 7.75 -1.24
N ILE A 439 -13.44 7.10 -1.96
CA ILE A 439 -13.46 5.64 -2.14
C ILE A 439 -13.18 5.34 -3.61
N PHE A 440 -12.00 4.80 -3.89
CA PHE A 440 -11.60 4.27 -5.20
C PHE A 440 -11.79 2.76 -5.19
N ARG A 441 -12.67 2.23 -6.04
CA ARG A 441 -12.91 0.78 -6.03
C ARG A 441 -13.16 0.16 -7.38
N HIS A 442 -12.74 -1.10 -7.52
CA HIS A 442 -12.99 -1.94 -8.69
C HIS A 442 -12.60 -1.29 -10.03
N THR A 443 -11.38 -1.54 -10.46
CA THR A 443 -10.96 -1.22 -11.83
C THR A 443 -11.06 -2.45 -12.73
N LEU A 444 -10.87 -2.27 -14.03
CA LEU A 444 -10.64 -3.35 -14.97
C LEU A 444 -9.41 -4.21 -14.61
N SER A 445 -9.28 -5.36 -15.26
CA SER A 445 -8.13 -6.25 -15.13
C SER A 445 -6.83 -5.54 -15.53
N ARG A 446 -5.69 -6.04 -15.04
CA ARG A 446 -4.35 -5.51 -15.30
C ARG A 446 -4.12 -5.20 -16.77
N GLN A 447 -3.78 -3.94 -17.04
CA GLN A 447 -3.34 -3.41 -18.32
C GLN A 447 -1.82 -3.29 -18.32
N PRO A 448 -1.17 -3.31 -19.50
CA PRO A 448 0.29 -3.14 -19.57
C PRO A 448 0.78 -1.80 -19.03
N ASN A 449 0.00 -0.71 -19.22
CA ASN A 449 0.32 0.64 -18.77
C ASN A 449 -0.92 1.56 -18.90
N ASN A 450 -0.79 2.80 -18.41
CA ASN A 450 -1.69 3.92 -18.60
C ASN A 450 -3.06 3.73 -17.92
N SER A 451 -3.13 2.92 -16.87
CA SER A 451 -4.37 2.69 -16.11
C SER A 451 -4.18 2.83 -14.60
N GLU A 452 -3.22 3.66 -14.18
CA GLU A 452 -2.96 3.98 -12.77
C GLU A 452 -4.22 4.51 -12.06
N GLY A 453 -4.39 4.26 -10.77
CA GLY A 453 -5.48 4.86 -10.01
C GLY A 453 -5.30 6.38 -9.92
N ILE A 454 -4.23 6.82 -9.26
CA ILE A 454 -3.83 8.24 -9.17
C ILE A 454 -2.43 8.41 -9.77
N ARG A 455 -2.21 9.50 -10.52
CA ARG A 455 -0.88 9.90 -10.98
C ARG A 455 -0.53 11.33 -10.56
N LEU A 456 0.55 11.50 -9.79
CA LEU A 456 1.09 12.80 -9.37
C LEU A 456 2.25 13.22 -10.28
N GLY A 457 1.96 13.92 -11.36
CA GLY A 457 2.95 14.35 -12.36
C GLY A 457 3.14 13.37 -13.51
N VAL A 458 4.14 13.66 -14.34
CA VAL A 458 4.55 12.87 -15.50
C VAL A 458 6.05 13.08 -15.72
N SER A 459 6.69 12.30 -16.60
CA SER A 459 8.14 12.31 -16.80
C SER A 459 8.74 13.72 -16.83
N ASN A 460 8.22 14.65 -17.63
CA ASN A 460 8.79 16.01 -17.75
C ASN A 460 8.71 16.86 -16.46
N LEU A 461 7.98 16.40 -15.44
CA LEU A 461 7.71 17.12 -14.20
C LEU A 461 8.41 16.50 -12.98
N VAL A 462 9.14 15.39 -13.16
CA VAL A 462 9.64 14.59 -12.03
C VAL A 462 10.58 15.37 -11.10
N ALA A 463 11.27 16.38 -11.61
CA ALA A 463 12.15 17.24 -10.82
C ALA A 463 11.41 18.35 -10.04
N LEU A 464 10.10 18.54 -10.27
CA LEU A 464 9.30 19.59 -9.64
C LEU A 464 8.58 19.07 -8.40
N ASN A 465 8.42 19.95 -7.40
CA ASN A 465 7.69 19.65 -6.17
C ASN A 465 6.22 20.02 -6.29
N ALA A 466 5.33 19.05 -6.09
CA ALA A 466 3.89 19.28 -6.08
C ALA A 466 3.36 19.59 -4.67
N TYR A 467 3.99 19.10 -3.60
CA TYR A 467 3.45 19.27 -2.24
C TYR A 467 2.00 18.74 -2.08
N ALA A 468 1.59 17.80 -2.93
CA ALA A 468 0.24 17.25 -2.90
C ALA A 468 0.06 16.33 -1.70
N THR A 469 -1.16 16.27 -1.16
CA THR A 469 -1.52 15.43 -0.03
C THR A 469 -2.59 14.41 -0.42
N ILE A 470 -2.29 13.12 -0.31
CA ILE A 470 -3.26 12.03 -0.47
C ILE A 470 -3.47 11.40 0.91
N GLN A 471 -4.66 11.58 1.49
CA GLN A 471 -4.92 11.12 2.86
C GLN A 471 -6.31 10.55 3.12
N TYR A 472 -6.45 9.62 4.05
CA TYR A 472 -7.76 9.10 4.46
C TYR A 472 -8.61 8.57 3.30
N ASN A 473 -8.01 8.05 2.23
CA ASN A 473 -8.77 7.45 1.12
C ASN A 473 -8.83 5.92 1.28
N VAL A 474 -9.89 5.32 0.74
CA VAL A 474 -10.03 3.86 0.61
C VAL A 474 -9.74 3.48 -0.84
N PHE A 475 -8.77 2.60 -1.05
CA PHE A 475 -8.49 1.95 -2.33
C PHE A 475 -8.85 0.48 -2.19
N ASP A 476 -9.89 0.04 -2.90
CA ASP A 476 -10.45 -1.32 -2.84
C ASP A 476 -10.34 -1.99 -4.22
N GLN A 477 -9.42 -2.94 -4.35
CA GLN A 477 -9.17 -3.67 -5.61
C GLN A 477 -8.95 -2.73 -6.82
N VAL A 478 -8.03 -1.77 -6.66
CA VAL A 478 -7.51 -0.93 -7.74
C VAL A 478 -6.36 -1.69 -8.40
N ASP A 479 -6.67 -2.40 -9.49
CA ASP A 479 -5.86 -3.50 -10.03
C ASP A 479 -5.35 -3.26 -11.47
N SER A 480 -5.89 -2.24 -12.15
CA SER A 480 -5.75 -2.07 -13.60
C SER A 480 -4.34 -1.77 -14.08
N ASP A 481 -3.40 -1.46 -13.18
CA ASP A 481 -2.03 -1.08 -13.51
C ASP A 481 -1.06 -1.59 -12.43
N PRO A 482 0.23 -1.84 -12.74
CA PRO A 482 1.24 -2.11 -11.72
C PRO A 482 1.40 -1.01 -10.67
N GLU A 483 0.91 0.20 -10.93
CA GLU A 483 0.97 1.36 -10.05
C GLU A 483 -0.45 1.86 -9.73
N PHE A 484 -1.05 1.45 -8.60
CA PHE A 484 -2.35 1.99 -8.21
C PHE A 484 -2.25 3.46 -7.76
N VAL A 485 -1.10 3.87 -7.23
CA VAL A 485 -0.70 5.27 -7.07
C VAL A 485 0.69 5.43 -7.66
N SER A 486 0.85 6.30 -8.67
CA SER A 486 2.11 6.56 -9.36
C SER A 486 2.58 7.99 -9.09
N VAL A 487 3.58 8.12 -8.22
CA VAL A 487 4.17 9.40 -7.83
C VAL A 487 5.34 9.72 -8.76
N LYS A 488 5.20 10.78 -9.56
CA LYS A 488 6.15 11.24 -10.58
C LYS A 488 6.47 12.73 -10.37
N SER A 489 6.63 13.12 -9.11
CA SER A 489 6.91 14.48 -8.64
C SER A 489 7.44 14.46 -7.21
N GLY A 490 8.04 15.56 -6.78
CA GLY A 490 8.67 15.70 -5.46
C GLY A 490 7.76 16.25 -4.36
N ALA A 491 8.24 16.08 -3.13
CA ALA A 491 7.70 16.63 -1.88
C ALA A 491 6.23 16.30 -1.55
N ASN A 492 5.73 15.17 -2.04
CA ASN A 492 4.35 14.74 -1.80
C ASN A 492 4.18 14.07 -0.43
N THR A 493 2.96 14.13 0.12
CA THR A 493 2.57 13.42 1.35
C THR A 493 1.47 12.42 1.06
N ILE A 494 1.70 11.13 1.33
CA ILE A 494 0.71 10.07 1.19
C ILE A 494 0.53 9.39 2.55
N ARG A 495 -0.61 9.64 3.21
CA ARG A 495 -0.78 9.23 4.61
C ARG A 495 -2.16 8.71 5.01
N TYR A 496 -2.23 7.80 5.97
CA TYR A 496 -3.50 7.34 6.54
C TYR A 496 -4.52 6.83 5.51
N ASN A 497 -4.04 6.29 4.38
CA ASN A 497 -4.89 5.66 3.37
C ASN A 497 -5.02 4.16 3.64
N TYR A 498 -6.11 3.57 3.18
CA TYR A 498 -6.42 2.16 3.29
C TYR A 498 -6.33 1.50 1.91
N PHE A 499 -5.33 0.65 1.69
CA PHE A 499 -5.15 -0.13 0.47
C PHE A 499 -5.58 -1.56 0.73
N ILE A 500 -6.80 -1.88 0.29
CA ILE A 500 -7.45 -3.17 0.52
C ILE A 500 -7.40 -3.96 -0.77
N GLU A 501 -6.70 -5.08 -0.71
CA GLU A 501 -6.65 -6.10 -1.76
C GLU A 501 -6.18 -5.57 -3.12
N CYS A 502 -5.48 -4.44 -3.20
CA CYS A 502 -5.03 -3.85 -4.47
C CYS A 502 -3.86 -4.63 -5.07
N LEU A 503 -3.98 -5.07 -6.32
CA LEU A 503 -2.89 -5.71 -7.06
C LEU A 503 -1.94 -4.66 -7.64
N GLY A 504 -0.64 -4.76 -7.36
CA GLY A 504 0.39 -3.76 -7.72
C GLY A 504 0.94 -3.02 -6.49
N SER A 505 1.41 -1.78 -6.66
CA SER A 505 2.01 -1.00 -5.56
C SER A 505 1.66 0.48 -5.58
N LEU A 506 1.82 1.13 -4.42
CA LEU A 506 2.07 2.56 -4.32
C LEU A 506 3.51 2.77 -4.77
N THR A 507 3.70 3.41 -5.91
CA THR A 507 5.01 3.56 -6.51
C THR A 507 5.49 5.00 -6.39
N LEU A 508 6.55 5.19 -5.62
CA LEU A 508 7.41 6.36 -5.73
C LEU A 508 8.22 6.21 -7.02
N ARG A 509 7.57 6.47 -8.16
CA ARG A 509 8.07 6.13 -9.50
C ARG A 509 9.19 7.05 -9.93
N ALA A 510 9.13 8.32 -9.52
CA ALA A 510 10.16 9.31 -9.70
C ALA A 510 9.91 10.50 -8.75
N GLY A 511 10.84 11.45 -8.73
CA GLY A 511 10.77 12.62 -7.86
C GLY A 511 11.61 12.46 -6.59
N ILE A 512 11.51 13.46 -5.72
CA ILE A 512 12.42 13.63 -4.59
C ILE A 512 11.65 14.04 -3.34
N GLY A 513 11.98 13.48 -2.18
CA GLY A 513 11.54 14.03 -0.90
C GLY A 513 10.10 13.71 -0.49
N SER A 514 9.38 12.87 -1.22
CA SER A 514 8.03 12.42 -0.84
C SER A 514 8.03 11.57 0.44
N SER A 515 6.97 11.68 1.23
CA SER A 515 6.74 10.95 2.48
C SER A 515 5.51 10.04 2.38
N VAL A 516 5.67 8.77 2.75
CA VAL A 516 4.61 7.75 2.78
C VAL A 516 4.49 7.22 4.20
N TYR A 517 3.38 7.52 4.91
CA TYR A 517 3.26 7.13 6.31
C TYR A 517 1.87 6.89 6.86
N GLY A 518 1.74 6.05 7.87
CA GLY A 518 0.44 5.77 8.50
C GLY A 518 -0.55 5.04 7.60
N ASN A 519 -0.13 4.52 6.44
CA ASN A 519 -1.02 3.81 5.53
C ASN A 519 -1.18 2.34 5.95
N LEU A 520 -2.36 1.78 5.69
CA LEU A 520 -2.70 0.38 5.95
C LEU A 520 -2.80 -0.38 4.63
N PHE A 521 -1.96 -1.39 4.42
CA PHE A 521 -1.97 -2.27 3.25
C PHE A 521 -2.40 -3.67 3.66
N ILE A 522 -3.59 -4.09 3.22
CA ILE A 522 -4.22 -5.36 3.62
C ILE A 522 -4.42 -6.23 2.38
N GLY A 523 -3.67 -7.32 2.26
CA GLY A 523 -3.66 -8.18 1.08
C GLY A 523 -4.60 -9.38 1.13
N ASN A 524 -4.96 -9.85 2.34
CA ASN A 524 -5.81 -11.03 2.58
C ASN A 524 -5.42 -12.29 1.76
N GLY A 525 -4.16 -12.43 1.36
CA GLY A 525 -3.74 -13.55 0.53
C GLY A 525 -4.26 -13.52 -0.92
N ARG A 526 -4.87 -12.41 -1.38
CA ARG A 526 -5.40 -12.28 -2.75
C ARG A 526 -4.28 -12.33 -3.78
N THR A 527 -4.49 -13.10 -4.84
CA THR A 527 -3.65 -13.14 -6.05
C THR A 527 -4.54 -13.19 -7.29
N ALA A 528 -4.03 -12.78 -8.45
CA ALA A 528 -4.71 -12.98 -9.73
C ALA A 528 -3.75 -13.56 -10.79
N PRO A 529 -4.27 -14.22 -11.84
CA PRO A 529 -3.45 -14.64 -12.97
C PRO A 529 -2.73 -13.44 -13.61
N ASN A 530 -1.47 -13.64 -14.00
CA ASN A 530 -0.69 -12.61 -14.66
C ASN A 530 -0.76 -12.77 -16.19
N PRO A 531 -1.24 -11.76 -16.93
CA PRO A 531 -1.25 -11.81 -18.39
C PRO A 531 0.14 -11.61 -19.02
N ASP A 532 1.17 -11.26 -18.25
CA ASP A 532 2.55 -11.06 -18.71
C ASP A 532 3.35 -12.39 -18.79
N PRO A 533 4.23 -12.57 -19.79
CA PRO A 533 5.11 -13.74 -19.93
C PRO A 533 6.04 -14.06 -18.74
N THR A 534 6.16 -13.21 -17.72
CA THR A 534 6.94 -13.51 -16.49
C THR A 534 6.48 -14.75 -15.70
N GLY A 535 5.25 -15.23 -15.89
CA GLY A 535 4.77 -16.51 -15.34
C GLY A 535 4.44 -16.53 -13.84
N LEU A 536 4.68 -15.44 -13.10
CA LEU A 536 4.27 -15.30 -11.69
C LEU A 536 2.87 -14.68 -11.58
N PRO A 537 1.98 -15.14 -10.68
CA PRO A 537 0.70 -14.48 -10.42
C PRO A 537 0.87 -13.02 -10.00
N LEU A 538 -0.10 -12.15 -10.35
CA LEU A 538 -0.21 -10.81 -9.81
C LEU A 538 -0.51 -10.92 -8.31
N GLY A 539 0.22 -10.14 -7.51
CA GLY A 539 0.04 -10.10 -6.06
C GLY A 539 -0.38 -8.73 -5.56
N THR A 540 -0.93 -8.72 -4.36
CA THR A 540 -1.18 -7.49 -3.60
C THR A 540 0.15 -6.98 -3.05
N GLY A 541 0.47 -5.70 -3.27
CA GLY A 541 1.76 -5.14 -2.91
C GLY A 541 1.66 -3.87 -2.07
N GLY A 542 2.82 -3.43 -1.58
CA GLY A 542 2.94 -2.27 -0.70
C GLY A 542 3.55 -1.07 -1.41
N VAL A 543 4.77 -0.70 -1.02
CA VAL A 543 5.49 0.47 -1.54
C VAL A 543 6.66 0.06 -2.42
N ARG A 544 6.72 0.59 -3.65
CA ARG A 544 7.82 0.44 -4.59
C ARG A 544 8.57 1.75 -4.76
N VAL A 545 9.89 1.73 -4.74
CA VAL A 545 10.72 2.95 -4.63
C VAL A 545 11.73 3.11 -5.75
N TYR A 546 11.67 4.29 -6.38
CA TYR A 546 12.69 4.97 -7.17
C TYR A 546 12.91 6.38 -6.57
N GLY A 547 13.88 7.13 -7.09
CA GLY A 547 14.08 8.53 -6.71
C GLY A 547 14.69 8.71 -5.31
N GLU A 548 14.81 9.96 -4.88
CA GLU A 548 15.76 10.31 -3.83
C GLU A 548 15.12 10.95 -2.59
N ASN A 549 15.77 10.81 -1.43
CA ASN A 549 15.43 11.49 -0.17
C ASN A 549 14.01 11.20 0.34
N HIS A 550 13.43 10.07 -0.05
CA HIS A 550 12.10 9.64 0.38
C HIS A 550 12.08 9.14 1.83
N LYS A 551 10.90 9.24 2.45
CA LYS A 551 10.64 8.73 3.81
C LYS A 551 9.45 7.78 3.79
N ILE A 552 9.63 6.56 4.30
CA ILE A 552 8.58 5.55 4.42
C ILE A 552 8.50 5.14 5.89
N TYR A 553 7.46 5.55 6.60
CA TYR A 553 7.40 5.33 8.03
C TYR A 553 6.03 5.07 8.60
N ASN A 554 5.91 4.37 9.73
CA ASN A 554 4.63 4.10 10.38
C ASN A 554 3.58 3.46 9.45
N ASN A 555 3.96 2.75 8.39
CA ASN A 555 3.01 2.02 7.55
C ASN A 555 2.83 0.59 8.07
N TYR A 556 1.64 0.03 7.87
CA TYR A 556 1.29 -1.34 8.23
C TYR A 556 1.01 -2.17 6.97
N PHE A 557 1.60 -3.37 6.89
CA PHE A 557 1.47 -4.28 5.75
C PHE A 557 1.11 -5.68 6.23
N GLU A 558 -0.03 -6.23 5.82
CA GLU A 558 -0.45 -7.57 6.24
C GLU A 558 -1.01 -8.43 5.09
N GLY A 559 -0.56 -9.67 5.03
CA GLY A 559 -1.10 -10.67 4.11
C GLY A 559 -0.92 -10.34 2.62
N LEU A 560 0.06 -9.51 2.29
CA LEU A 560 0.42 -9.16 0.91
C LEU A 560 1.06 -10.36 0.20
N THR A 561 0.73 -10.54 -1.07
CA THR A 561 1.16 -11.70 -1.87
C THR A 561 2.16 -11.36 -2.97
N GLY A 562 2.34 -10.08 -3.26
CA GLY A 562 3.32 -9.60 -4.22
C GLY A 562 4.74 -9.90 -3.76
N SER A 563 5.62 -10.06 -4.75
CA SER A 563 7.05 -10.28 -4.55
C SER A 563 7.79 -9.60 -5.69
N VAL A 564 9.10 -9.41 -5.54
CA VAL A 564 9.98 -8.81 -6.55
C VAL A 564 9.63 -7.35 -6.84
N TRP A 565 8.61 -7.14 -7.65
CA TRP A 565 8.07 -5.82 -8.02
C TRP A 565 7.05 -5.29 -7.02
N ASP A 566 6.33 -6.20 -6.38
CA ASP A 566 5.13 -5.90 -5.58
C ASP A 566 5.29 -6.39 -4.13
N ALA A 567 6.51 -6.51 -3.60
CA ALA A 567 6.69 -6.85 -2.19
C ALA A 567 6.08 -5.76 -1.28
N ALA A 568 5.97 -6.04 0.03
CA ALA A 568 5.48 -5.03 0.97
C ALA A 568 6.34 -3.75 0.93
N ILE A 569 7.66 -3.89 0.87
CA ILE A 569 8.60 -2.80 0.56
C ILE A 569 9.62 -3.30 -0.46
N THR A 570 9.60 -2.71 -1.66
CA THR A 570 10.54 -3.00 -2.74
C THR A 570 11.37 -1.78 -3.10
N VAL A 571 12.69 -1.99 -3.20
CA VAL A 571 13.63 -1.02 -3.80
C VAL A 571 14.29 -1.69 -5.01
N THR A 572 14.21 -1.08 -6.19
CA THR A 572 14.76 -1.69 -7.42
C THR A 572 16.10 -1.06 -7.82
N THR A 573 16.85 -1.74 -8.69
CA THR A 573 17.94 -1.08 -9.45
C THR A 573 17.39 0.06 -10.33
N GLY A 574 18.27 0.95 -10.78
CA GLY A 574 17.96 2.05 -11.69
C GLY A 574 18.86 2.06 -12.93
N ASP A 575 18.49 2.84 -13.95
CA ASP A 575 19.28 3.07 -15.18
C ASP A 575 19.88 4.49 -15.22
N ALA A 576 19.65 5.27 -14.15
CA ALA A 576 20.19 6.60 -13.93
C ALA A 576 20.42 6.87 -12.43
N ASP A 577 21.30 7.81 -12.14
CA ASP A 577 21.57 8.37 -10.80
C ASP A 577 21.55 9.90 -10.89
N ASP A 578 21.26 10.55 -9.77
CA ASP A 578 21.21 12.01 -9.59
C ASP A 578 20.21 12.72 -10.52
N LEU A 579 18.93 12.66 -10.15
CA LEU A 579 17.85 13.30 -10.90
C LEU A 579 18.03 14.82 -11.05
N LEU A 580 18.64 15.48 -10.05
CA LEU A 580 18.83 16.93 -10.07
C LEU A 580 20.02 17.35 -10.94
N ALA A 581 21.02 16.50 -11.09
CA ALA A 581 22.15 16.76 -11.98
C ALA A 581 21.81 16.53 -13.47
N HIS A 582 20.82 15.68 -13.77
CA HIS A 582 20.48 15.26 -15.14
C HIS A 582 18.99 15.45 -15.51
N PRO A 583 18.42 16.67 -15.40
CA PRO A 583 17.00 16.92 -15.68
C PRO A 583 16.60 16.64 -17.15
N GLU A 584 17.56 16.50 -18.06
CA GLU A 584 17.35 16.20 -19.48
C GLU A 584 16.86 14.78 -19.79
N ALA A 585 16.93 13.85 -18.82
CA ALA A 585 16.50 12.45 -18.99
C ALA A 585 15.30 12.06 -18.08
N PRO A 586 14.15 12.75 -18.19
CA PRO A 586 13.04 12.62 -17.24
C PRO A 586 12.32 11.26 -17.20
N ALA A 587 12.49 10.43 -18.23
CA ALA A 587 11.79 9.14 -18.35
C ALA A 587 12.54 7.96 -17.71
N GLN A 588 13.76 8.19 -17.24
CA GLN A 588 14.62 7.16 -16.65
C GLN A 588 14.10 6.66 -15.29
N HIS A 589 14.70 5.56 -14.83
CA HIS A 589 14.49 4.93 -13.54
C HIS A 589 15.65 5.34 -12.63
N TYR A 590 15.52 6.48 -11.99
CA TYR A 590 16.51 6.96 -11.02
C TYR A 590 16.58 6.02 -9.83
N ILE A 591 17.80 5.65 -9.43
CA ILE A 591 18.01 4.78 -8.28
C ILE A 591 17.35 5.36 -7.03
N ALA A 592 16.93 4.46 -6.13
CA ALA A 592 16.57 4.89 -4.80
C ALA A 592 17.83 5.37 -4.06
N LYS A 593 17.82 6.63 -3.61
CA LYS A 593 18.97 7.25 -2.92
C LYS A 593 18.54 7.94 -1.63
N ASN A 594 19.33 7.80 -0.56
CA ASN A 594 19.05 8.45 0.74
C ASN A 594 17.65 8.14 1.28
N LEU A 595 17.18 6.90 1.07
CA LEU A 595 15.87 6.44 1.50
C LEU A 595 15.88 6.13 3.00
N THR A 596 14.88 6.61 3.73
CA THR A 596 14.68 6.26 5.14
C THR A 596 13.39 5.47 5.34
N VAL A 597 13.51 4.22 5.80
CA VAL A 597 12.41 3.30 6.08
C VAL A 597 12.37 2.99 7.57
N VAL A 598 11.43 3.58 8.31
CA VAL A 598 11.45 3.58 9.78
C VAL A 598 10.10 3.26 10.41
N ASN A 599 10.08 2.48 11.50
CA ASN A 599 8.85 2.23 12.26
C ASN A 599 7.72 1.63 11.39
N ASN A 600 8.00 0.81 10.38
CA ASN A 600 6.93 0.12 9.64
C ASN A 600 6.65 -1.25 10.27
N THR A 601 5.42 -1.75 10.17
CA THR A 601 5.03 -3.10 10.64
C THR A 601 4.63 -3.98 9.46
N LEU A 602 5.26 -5.15 9.34
CA LEU A 602 5.05 -6.10 8.25
C LEU A 602 4.67 -7.48 8.82
N VAL A 603 3.49 -7.99 8.46
CA VAL A 603 2.88 -9.18 9.06
C VAL A 603 2.45 -10.19 8.00
N ASN A 604 3.09 -11.35 7.98
CA ASN A 604 2.73 -12.49 7.14
C ASN A 604 2.60 -12.20 5.65
N ASN A 605 3.40 -11.26 5.14
CA ASN A 605 3.55 -11.03 3.71
C ASN A 605 4.38 -12.15 3.08
N VAL A 606 4.10 -12.50 1.83
CA VAL A 606 4.90 -13.45 1.03
C VAL A 606 6.33 -12.93 0.86
N ALA A 607 6.48 -11.64 0.59
CA ALA A 607 7.75 -10.92 0.57
C ALA A 607 7.63 -9.62 1.39
N ASN A 608 8.53 -9.45 2.36
CA ASN A 608 8.51 -8.30 3.27
C ASN A 608 9.38 -7.17 2.73
N ILE A 609 10.70 -7.30 2.81
CA ILE A 609 11.64 -6.28 2.31
C ILE A 609 12.50 -6.90 1.21
N GLU A 610 12.40 -6.37 0.00
CA GLU A 610 13.21 -6.80 -1.15
C GLU A 610 14.02 -5.63 -1.72
N LEU A 611 15.35 -5.82 -1.81
CA LEU A 611 16.29 -4.77 -2.17
C LEU A 611 17.09 -5.13 -3.43
N GLY A 612 17.17 -4.16 -4.33
CA GLY A 612 18.01 -4.20 -5.53
C GLY A 612 17.52 -5.22 -6.55
N PHE A 613 16.23 -5.24 -6.89
CA PHE A 613 15.78 -6.09 -7.99
C PHE A 613 16.53 -5.78 -9.30
N GLU A 614 17.15 -6.78 -9.92
CA GLU A 614 18.04 -6.68 -11.08
C GLU A 614 17.26 -6.47 -12.38
N ARG A 615 17.11 -5.20 -12.80
CA ARG A 615 16.50 -4.83 -14.09
C ARG A 615 17.29 -3.78 -14.86
N TYR A 616 17.89 -2.81 -14.17
CA TYR A 616 18.43 -1.60 -14.81
C TYR A 616 19.94 -1.38 -14.58
N GLY A 617 20.56 -2.20 -13.74
CA GLY A 617 22.02 -2.34 -13.66
C GLY A 617 22.74 -1.45 -12.63
N ILE A 618 22.13 -0.35 -12.17
CA ILE A 618 22.70 0.52 -11.12
C ILE A 618 22.06 0.20 -9.76
N ALA A 619 22.89 -0.04 -8.75
CA ALA A 619 22.42 -0.38 -7.40
C ALA A 619 21.87 0.85 -6.65
N PRO A 620 20.88 0.68 -5.75
CA PRO A 620 20.46 1.73 -4.83
C PRO A 620 21.58 2.18 -3.87
N GLU A 621 21.45 3.40 -3.33
CA GLU A 621 22.48 3.99 -2.46
C GLU A 621 21.91 4.61 -1.17
N ASN A 622 22.67 4.49 -0.07
CA ASN A 622 22.42 5.14 1.22
C ASN A 622 21.01 4.87 1.78
N LEU A 623 20.63 3.59 1.90
CA LEU A 623 19.33 3.20 2.45
C LEU A 623 19.43 2.96 3.96
N THR A 624 18.50 3.51 4.73
CA THR A 624 18.40 3.31 6.18
C THR A 624 17.10 2.58 6.54
N PHE A 625 17.23 1.41 7.16
CA PHE A 625 16.12 0.65 7.73
C PHE A 625 16.25 0.62 9.25
N ALA A 626 15.39 1.34 9.97
CA ALA A 626 15.45 1.38 11.42
C ALA A 626 14.11 1.15 12.11
N ASN A 627 14.13 0.41 13.22
CA ASN A 627 12.97 0.23 14.09
C ASN A 627 11.73 -0.30 13.36
N ASN A 628 11.91 -1.05 12.27
CA ASN A 628 10.83 -1.75 11.60
C ASN A 628 10.54 -3.08 12.31
N LEU A 629 9.26 -3.45 12.34
CA LEU A 629 8.78 -4.72 12.85
C LEU A 629 8.40 -5.64 11.69
N ALA A 630 8.95 -6.85 11.63
CA ALA A 630 8.57 -7.82 10.59
C ALA A 630 8.38 -9.23 11.16
N VAL A 631 7.33 -9.91 10.74
CA VAL A 631 7.05 -11.29 11.13
C VAL A 631 6.42 -11.99 9.95
N GLY A 632 6.92 -13.17 9.61
CA GLY A 632 6.45 -13.86 8.41
C GLY A 632 6.81 -15.32 8.41
N SER A 633 5.92 -16.12 7.80
CA SER A 633 6.01 -17.56 7.72
C SER A 633 6.47 -18.10 6.37
N GLN A 634 6.89 -17.22 5.46
CA GLN A 634 7.22 -17.54 4.07
C GLN A 634 8.54 -16.88 3.65
N GLY A 635 9.30 -17.58 2.80
CA GLY A 635 10.51 -17.05 2.18
C GLY A 635 11.55 -16.52 3.17
N SER A 636 12.10 -15.34 2.84
CA SER A 636 12.97 -14.56 3.72
C SER A 636 12.32 -13.23 4.06
N LEU A 637 12.45 -12.77 5.31
CA LEU A 637 11.93 -11.44 5.69
C LEU A 637 12.71 -10.30 5.00
N ILE A 638 14.00 -10.50 4.78
CA ILE A 638 14.85 -9.60 4.00
C ILE A 638 15.44 -10.38 2.82
N LYS A 639 15.26 -9.88 1.60
CA LYS A 639 15.91 -10.43 0.42
C LYS A 639 16.69 -9.34 -0.29
N VAL A 640 18.00 -9.51 -0.35
CA VAL A 640 18.89 -8.65 -1.14
C VAL A 640 19.25 -9.38 -2.42
N MET A 641 18.94 -8.77 -3.56
CA MET A 641 19.26 -9.31 -4.87
C MET A 641 20.53 -8.63 -5.39
N THR A 642 20.46 -7.32 -5.67
CA THR A 642 21.64 -6.46 -5.82
C THR A 642 21.91 -5.71 -4.50
N PRO A 643 23.08 -5.90 -3.87
CA PRO A 643 23.42 -5.18 -2.65
C PRO A 643 23.44 -3.65 -2.85
N PRO A 644 22.65 -2.88 -2.09
CA PRO A 644 22.76 -1.42 -2.08
C PRO A 644 24.10 -0.95 -1.51
N VAL A 645 24.63 0.15 -2.02
CA VAL A 645 25.80 0.83 -1.45
C VAL A 645 25.34 1.63 -0.22
N GLY A 646 26.03 1.52 0.92
CA GLY A 646 25.66 2.29 2.12
C GLY A 646 24.37 1.86 2.83
N LEU A 647 24.02 0.56 2.78
CA LEU A 647 22.86 0.00 3.49
C LEU A 647 23.08 -0.03 5.02
N THR A 648 22.17 0.61 5.76
CA THR A 648 22.20 0.69 7.23
C THR A 648 20.96 0.04 7.85
N TRP A 649 21.18 -0.79 8.88
CA TRP A 649 20.14 -1.41 9.71
C TRP A 649 20.31 -0.97 11.16
N SER A 650 19.23 -0.65 11.88
CA SER A 650 19.31 -0.27 13.31
C SER A 650 18.00 -0.53 14.07
N GLY A 651 18.04 -1.24 15.20
CA GLY A 651 16.91 -1.39 16.12
C GLY A 651 15.67 -2.08 15.57
N ASN A 652 15.76 -2.75 14.41
CA ASN A 652 14.63 -3.48 13.87
C ASN A 652 14.35 -4.71 14.74
N GLN A 653 13.09 -5.16 14.78
CA GLN A 653 12.72 -6.41 15.43
C GLN A 653 12.02 -7.30 14.41
N MET A 654 12.54 -8.50 14.19
CA MET A 654 12.02 -9.40 13.17
C MET A 654 11.87 -10.82 13.68
N TYR A 655 10.91 -11.58 13.18
CA TYR A 655 10.68 -12.95 13.60
C TYR A 655 10.26 -13.87 12.45
N PRO A 656 11.18 -14.67 11.90
CA PRO A 656 10.83 -15.67 10.90
C PRO A 656 10.12 -16.86 11.56
N GLN A 657 8.94 -17.21 11.06
CA GLN A 657 8.10 -18.30 11.54
C GLN A 657 8.09 -19.47 10.56
N GLN A 658 7.71 -20.65 11.03
CA GLN A 658 7.40 -21.83 10.22
C GLN A 658 8.52 -22.20 9.21
N GLY A 659 9.77 -21.98 9.59
CA GLY A 659 10.94 -22.28 8.75
C GLY A 659 11.28 -21.21 7.71
N ALA A 660 10.64 -20.04 7.74
CA ALA A 660 11.13 -18.86 7.04
C ALA A 660 12.55 -18.51 7.51
N THR A 661 13.27 -17.75 6.69
CA THR A 661 14.61 -17.26 7.03
C THR A 661 14.59 -15.78 7.34
N LEU A 662 15.53 -15.31 8.17
CA LEU A 662 15.62 -13.89 8.46
C LEU A 662 16.00 -13.09 7.21
N ALA A 663 17.11 -13.46 6.57
CA ALA A 663 17.67 -12.71 5.47
C ALA A 663 18.40 -13.58 4.45
N THR A 664 18.39 -13.16 3.19
CA THR A 664 19.22 -13.72 2.10
C THR A 664 19.92 -12.60 1.32
N GLY A 665 21.08 -12.90 0.73
CA GLY A 665 21.84 -11.98 -0.13
C GLY A 665 22.63 -10.87 0.60
N LEU A 666 22.68 -10.88 1.93
CA LEU A 666 23.51 -9.95 2.70
C LEU A 666 25.00 -10.34 2.63
N ALA A 667 25.87 -9.34 2.57
CA ALA A 667 27.33 -9.54 2.58
C ALA A 667 27.86 -10.08 3.92
N ALA A 668 27.15 -9.82 5.02
CA ALA A 668 27.48 -10.30 6.36
C ALA A 668 26.20 -10.59 7.16
N PRO A 669 26.25 -11.49 8.17
CA PRO A 669 25.13 -11.71 9.08
C PRO A 669 24.75 -10.43 9.87
N LEU A 670 23.46 -10.27 10.15
CA LEU A 670 22.93 -9.16 10.96
C LEU A 670 23.26 -9.37 12.44
N THR A 671 23.66 -8.29 13.11
CA THR A 671 23.84 -8.25 14.57
C THR A 671 22.53 -7.98 15.30
N GLU A 672 22.46 -8.28 16.59
CA GLU A 672 21.26 -8.03 17.42
C GLU A 672 20.88 -6.54 17.48
N ALA A 673 21.86 -5.63 17.47
CA ALA A 673 21.61 -4.19 17.44
C ALA A 673 21.02 -3.70 16.11
N GLN A 674 21.27 -4.43 15.01
CA GLN A 674 20.70 -4.14 13.69
C GLN A 674 19.29 -4.72 13.57
N VAL A 675 19.16 -6.01 13.93
CA VAL A 675 17.90 -6.76 13.92
C VAL A 675 17.84 -7.71 15.12
N LYS A 676 16.95 -7.42 16.07
CA LYS A 676 16.61 -8.31 17.18
C LYS A 676 15.64 -9.39 16.71
N ILE A 677 15.99 -10.66 16.91
CA ILE A 677 15.10 -11.78 16.56
C ILE A 677 14.16 -12.06 17.73
N ALA A 678 12.95 -11.48 17.69
CA ALA A 678 11.97 -11.65 18.76
C ALA A 678 10.53 -11.59 18.24
N PHE A 679 9.70 -12.54 18.67
CA PHE A 679 8.30 -12.59 18.28
C PHE A 679 7.56 -11.38 18.87
N PRO A 680 6.85 -10.58 18.05
CA PRO A 680 6.33 -9.29 18.49
C PRO A 680 5.13 -9.35 19.42
N MET A 681 4.49 -10.51 19.63
CA MET A 681 3.26 -10.63 20.43
C MET A 681 2.20 -9.60 20.03
N MET A 682 1.48 -9.90 18.95
CA MET A 682 0.43 -9.04 18.43
C MET A 682 -0.93 -9.72 18.52
N VAL A 683 -1.98 -8.90 18.68
CA VAL A 683 -3.37 -9.32 18.82
C VAL A 683 -4.23 -8.71 17.71
N GLY A 684 -5.33 -9.37 17.37
CA GLY A 684 -6.26 -8.86 16.37
C GLY A 684 -6.92 -7.56 16.83
N ALA A 685 -7.01 -6.60 15.93
CA ALA A 685 -7.66 -5.32 16.08
C ALA A 685 -8.44 -4.96 14.81
N SER A 686 -9.21 -3.89 14.86
CA SER A 686 -9.94 -3.40 13.69
C SER A 686 -10.09 -1.89 13.70
N VAL A 687 -9.99 -1.27 12.53
CA VAL A 687 -10.38 0.13 12.32
C VAL A 687 -11.82 0.15 11.83
N ALA A 688 -12.70 0.87 12.54
CA ALA A 688 -14.05 1.15 12.06
C ALA A 688 -14.02 2.48 11.31
N LEU A 689 -14.38 2.46 10.02
CA LEU A 689 -14.46 3.66 9.21
C LEU A 689 -15.70 4.48 9.61
N SER A 690 -15.55 5.81 9.66
CA SER A 690 -16.64 6.71 10.04
C SER A 690 -17.76 6.74 9.01
N GLN A 691 -19.01 6.75 9.48
CA GLN A 691 -20.16 6.94 8.60
C GLN A 691 -20.22 8.37 8.02
N SER A 692 -19.75 9.38 8.76
CA SER A 692 -19.74 10.77 8.24
C SER A 692 -18.74 10.92 7.11
N ASP A 693 -17.52 10.40 7.32
CA ASP A 693 -16.39 10.65 6.43
C ASP A 693 -16.45 9.76 5.18
N TYR A 694 -17.18 8.64 5.24
CA TYR A 694 -17.29 7.67 4.16
C TYR A 694 -18.73 7.30 3.83
N ALA A 695 -19.67 8.25 3.91
CA ALA A 695 -21.12 8.02 3.81
C ALA A 695 -21.56 7.00 2.73
N TRP A 696 -20.88 6.97 1.57
CA TRP A 696 -21.13 6.02 0.50
C TRP A 696 -21.06 4.54 0.92
N LEU A 697 -20.16 4.09 1.82
CA LEU A 697 -20.13 2.66 2.21
C LEU A 697 -21.37 2.24 3.04
N TRP A 698 -22.19 3.19 3.49
CA TRP A 698 -23.39 2.95 4.32
C TRP A 698 -24.67 2.94 3.47
N THR A 699 -24.57 3.29 2.19
CA THR A 699 -25.71 3.33 1.27
C THR A 699 -26.15 1.94 0.79
N SER A 700 -25.26 0.93 0.84
CA SER A 700 -25.52 -0.43 0.36
C SER A 700 -24.77 -1.48 1.19
N SER A 701 -25.30 -2.71 1.24
CA SER A 701 -24.64 -3.87 1.85
C SER A 701 -23.45 -4.38 1.05
N GLU A 702 -23.32 -4.00 -0.23
CA GLU A 702 -22.18 -4.35 -1.07
C GLU A 702 -20.85 -3.86 -0.49
N TYR A 703 -20.87 -2.71 0.22
CA TYR A 703 -19.69 -2.08 0.80
C TYR A 703 -19.40 -2.52 2.25
N ALA A 704 -20.19 -3.45 2.80
CA ALA A 704 -20.16 -3.76 4.23
C ALA A 704 -18.80 -4.27 4.72
N SER A 705 -18.06 -4.99 3.88
CA SER A 705 -16.71 -5.49 4.19
C SER A 705 -15.68 -4.38 4.38
N LEU A 706 -15.88 -3.20 3.79
CA LEU A 706 -14.94 -2.07 3.88
C LEU A 706 -15.16 -1.20 5.12
N ARG A 707 -16.31 -1.32 5.79
CA ARG A 707 -16.64 -0.51 6.97
C ARG A 707 -15.75 -0.81 8.18
N THR A 708 -15.15 -2.00 8.20
CA THR A 708 -14.27 -2.44 9.29
C THR A 708 -13.10 -3.20 8.71
N ILE A 709 -11.89 -2.68 8.96
CA ILE A 709 -10.66 -3.24 8.41
C ILE A 709 -9.91 -3.93 9.55
N GLY A 710 -9.72 -5.25 9.43
CA GLY A 710 -8.98 -6.05 10.40
C GLY A 710 -7.46 -5.94 10.21
N TYR A 711 -6.73 -5.90 11.33
CA TYR A 711 -5.26 -5.89 11.36
C TYR A 711 -4.76 -6.40 12.72
N LYS A 712 -3.46 -6.30 13.01
CA LYS A 712 -2.87 -6.67 14.32
C LYS A 712 -2.15 -5.50 14.99
N LYS A 713 -2.27 -5.41 16.31
CA LYS A 713 -1.59 -4.44 17.19
C LYS A 713 -0.68 -5.11 18.20
N LEU A 714 0.23 -4.34 18.80
CA LEU A 714 1.05 -4.84 19.90
C LEU A 714 0.18 -5.24 21.10
N ALA A 715 0.47 -6.41 21.68
CA ALA A 715 -0.08 -6.82 22.97
C ALA A 715 0.70 -6.17 24.13
N ALA A 716 0.10 -6.11 25.32
CA ALA A 716 0.66 -5.45 26.51
C ALA A 716 2.07 -5.89 26.93
N ASN A 717 2.45 -7.13 26.60
CA ASN A 717 3.74 -7.73 26.91
C ASN A 717 4.67 -7.84 25.69
N SER A 718 4.36 -7.12 24.61
CA SER A 718 5.15 -7.14 23.40
C SER A 718 6.60 -6.71 23.66
N PRO A 719 7.60 -7.45 23.17
CA PRO A 719 9.00 -7.04 23.26
C PRO A 719 9.34 -5.86 22.33
N ALA A 720 8.40 -5.41 21.49
CA ALA A 720 8.53 -4.22 20.66
C ALA A 720 8.22 -2.93 21.43
N ILE A 721 7.52 -3.03 22.57
CA ILE A 721 7.13 -1.88 23.38
C ILE A 721 8.36 -1.16 23.94
N ASN A 722 8.45 0.15 23.74
CA ASN A 722 9.55 1.02 24.16
C ASN A 722 10.94 0.46 23.76
N ALA A 723 11.02 -0.29 22.66
CA ALA A 723 12.23 -0.99 22.24
C ALA A 723 12.97 -0.27 21.09
N ALA A 724 12.41 0.81 20.56
CA ALA A 724 13.02 1.51 19.45
C ALA A 724 14.31 2.24 19.86
N VAL A 725 15.26 2.35 18.94
CA VAL A 725 16.58 2.96 19.16
C VAL A 725 16.79 4.20 18.29
N GLY A 726 17.65 5.11 18.75
CA GLY A 726 18.01 6.35 18.05
C GLY A 726 17.38 7.60 18.65
N ASP A 727 17.79 8.77 18.17
CA ASP A 727 17.31 10.05 18.67
C ASP A 727 15.90 10.34 18.12
N TYR A 728 14.92 10.26 19.01
CA TYR A 728 13.52 10.61 18.80
C TYR A 728 13.18 11.91 19.52
N GLY A 729 12.37 12.79 18.91
CA GLY A 729 11.99 14.11 19.46
C GLY A 729 12.18 15.25 18.45
N SER A 730 11.88 16.50 18.82
CA SER A 730 11.86 17.67 17.91
C SER A 730 13.20 18.02 17.22
N ALA A 731 14.30 17.36 17.59
CA ALA A 731 15.62 17.52 17.00
C ALA A 731 16.34 16.18 16.67
N GLY A 732 15.64 15.06 16.76
CA GLY A 732 16.21 13.72 16.49
C GLY A 732 16.17 13.33 15.01
N ALA A 733 16.97 12.33 14.59
CA ALA A 733 17.04 11.85 13.21
C ALA A 733 15.68 11.37 12.64
N TYR A 734 14.77 10.95 13.52
CA TYR A 734 13.41 10.50 13.18
C TYR A 734 12.32 11.37 13.80
N ALA A 735 12.59 12.67 14.02
CA ALA A 735 11.66 13.65 14.58
C ALA A 735 10.30 13.68 13.87
N TYR A 736 10.31 13.48 12.54
CA TYR A 736 9.13 13.53 11.68
C TYR A 736 8.12 12.40 11.93
N ALA A 737 8.54 11.28 12.52
CA ALA A 737 7.65 10.15 12.87
C ALA A 737 6.94 10.38 14.22
N ALA A 738 6.23 11.51 14.34
CA ALA A 738 5.69 12.00 15.61
C ALA A 738 4.37 11.33 16.04
N SER A 739 3.66 10.69 15.11
CA SER A 739 2.41 9.97 15.37
C SER A 739 2.49 8.54 14.84
N ASP A 740 1.73 7.60 15.39
CA ASP A 740 1.61 6.22 14.91
C ASP A 740 0.72 6.10 13.67
N MET A 741 0.44 4.88 13.22
CA MET A 741 -0.40 4.67 12.03
C MET A 741 -1.87 5.06 12.21
N GLU A 742 -2.32 5.28 13.43
CA GLU A 742 -3.68 5.68 13.77
C GLU A 742 -3.77 7.18 14.07
N GLY A 743 -2.66 7.89 13.96
CA GLY A 743 -2.56 9.33 14.22
C GLY A 743 -2.37 9.67 15.70
N GLN A 744 -2.16 8.70 16.59
CA GLN A 744 -1.90 8.95 18.01
C GLN A 744 -0.46 9.44 18.18
N ALA A 745 -0.23 10.37 19.11
CA ALA A 745 1.10 10.91 19.37
C ALA A 745 2.03 9.84 19.96
N LYS A 746 3.23 9.70 19.39
CA LYS A 746 4.31 8.87 19.94
C LYS A 746 5.06 9.66 21.01
N VAL A 747 4.86 9.32 22.29
CA VAL A 747 5.43 10.04 23.45
C VAL A 747 6.34 9.13 24.26
N GLY A 748 7.55 9.60 24.59
CA GLY A 748 8.52 8.81 25.36
C GLY A 748 9.43 7.97 24.48
N ILE A 749 9.80 6.77 24.98
CA ILE A 749 10.55 5.80 24.18
C ILE A 749 9.56 5.11 23.26
N ARG A 750 9.79 5.19 21.95
CA ARG A 750 8.85 4.71 20.95
C ARG A 750 8.90 3.19 20.82
N ASP A 751 7.80 2.62 20.34
CA ASP A 751 7.73 1.21 19.98
C ASP A 751 8.43 0.93 18.65
N VAL A 752 8.90 -0.30 18.48
CA VAL A 752 9.37 -0.82 17.18
C VAL A 752 8.16 -1.17 16.33
N GLY A 753 8.12 -0.63 15.11
CA GLY A 753 6.97 -0.76 14.21
C GLY A 753 6.05 0.45 14.24
N ALA A 754 4.95 0.33 13.52
CA ALA A 754 4.05 1.42 13.18
C ALA A 754 3.12 1.83 14.32
N ASP A 755 2.75 0.88 15.16
CA ASP A 755 1.85 1.04 16.31
C ASP A 755 2.60 1.67 17.49
N GLU A 756 1.94 2.53 18.25
CA GLU A 756 2.41 2.91 19.58
C GLU A 756 1.43 2.35 20.61
N TYR A 757 1.90 1.45 21.45
CA TYR A 757 1.07 0.79 22.43
C TYR A 757 0.52 1.81 23.43
N THR A 758 -0.75 2.17 23.27
CA THR A 758 -1.52 2.94 24.23
C THR A 758 -2.28 1.96 25.13
N GLY A 759 -1.79 1.78 26.36
CA GLY A 759 -2.35 0.80 27.30
C GLY A 759 -3.86 0.95 27.52
N GLY A 760 -4.57 -0.15 27.76
CA GLY A 760 -6.03 -0.13 27.92
C GLY A 760 -6.74 -1.47 27.99
N THR A 761 -6.05 -2.59 27.83
CA THR A 761 -6.65 -3.92 27.99
C THR A 761 -6.82 -4.29 29.47
N PRO A 762 -7.94 -4.93 29.85
CA PRO A 762 -8.23 -5.25 31.24
C PRO A 762 -7.15 -6.14 31.86
N ALA A 763 -6.96 -6.01 33.16
CA ALA A 763 -6.10 -6.90 33.94
C ALA A 763 -6.63 -8.34 33.81
N ASP A 764 -6.06 -9.10 32.89
CA ASP A 764 -6.23 -10.55 32.81
C ASP A 764 -5.66 -11.18 34.09
N ALA A 765 -6.41 -12.08 34.71
CA ALA A 765 -5.99 -12.90 35.85
C ALA A 765 -6.00 -14.41 35.57
N THR A 766 -6.58 -14.88 34.46
CA THR A 766 -6.79 -16.31 34.17
C THR A 766 -5.90 -16.77 33.03
N PRO A 767 -5.12 -17.86 33.19
CA PRO A 767 -4.40 -18.44 32.06
C PRO A 767 -5.35 -18.98 30.98
N PRO A 768 -4.87 -19.14 29.73
CA PRO A 768 -5.62 -19.80 28.67
C PRO A 768 -6.08 -21.20 29.05
N SER A 769 -7.10 -21.70 28.37
CA SER A 769 -7.63 -23.04 28.55
C SER A 769 -7.84 -23.75 27.22
N TRP A 770 -7.73 -25.08 27.24
CA TRP A 770 -7.99 -25.95 26.10
C TRP A 770 -9.30 -26.69 26.31
N SER A 771 -10.16 -26.70 25.30
CA SER A 771 -11.48 -27.35 25.36
C SER A 771 -11.42 -28.88 25.41
N ALA A 772 -10.33 -29.47 24.93
CA ALA A 772 -10.07 -30.91 24.94
C ALA A 772 -8.94 -31.26 25.90
N SER A 773 -8.99 -32.46 26.49
CA SER A 773 -7.92 -33.00 27.33
C SER A 773 -6.68 -33.43 26.53
N SER A 774 -6.80 -33.62 25.22
CA SER A 774 -5.69 -33.94 24.30
C SER A 774 -5.82 -33.16 22.99
N PRO A 775 -5.60 -31.83 23.02
CA PRO A 775 -5.84 -30.95 21.87
C PRO A 775 -4.79 -31.07 20.76
N LEU A 776 -3.58 -31.57 21.05
CA LEU A 776 -2.50 -31.68 20.07
C LEU A 776 -2.55 -33.02 19.33
N MET A 777 -2.60 -32.95 17.99
CA MET A 777 -2.79 -34.09 17.09
C MET A 777 -1.73 -34.12 15.97
N LEU A 778 -1.42 -35.32 15.48
CA LEU A 778 -0.59 -35.51 14.28
C LEU A 778 -1.48 -35.37 13.03
N ALA A 779 -1.11 -34.48 12.11
CA ALA A 779 -1.78 -34.33 10.82
C ALA A 779 -1.11 -35.21 9.74
N SER A 780 0.22 -35.21 9.68
CA SER A 780 0.99 -36.07 8.77
C SER A 780 2.43 -36.23 9.24
N VAL A 781 3.11 -37.28 8.76
CA VAL A 781 4.54 -37.50 8.98
C VAL A 781 5.17 -38.00 7.69
N ALA A 782 6.40 -37.58 7.41
CA ALA A 782 7.24 -38.12 6.35
C ALA A 782 8.68 -38.28 6.88
N PRO A 783 9.60 -38.89 6.12
CA PRO A 783 10.95 -39.18 6.62
C PRO A 783 11.70 -37.97 7.20
N ARG A 784 11.41 -36.76 6.69
CA ARG A 784 12.10 -35.51 7.07
C ARG A 784 11.18 -34.42 7.61
N GLU A 785 9.94 -34.75 7.96
CA GLU A 785 8.97 -33.77 8.42
C GLU A 785 7.85 -34.37 9.27
N ALA A 786 7.26 -33.53 10.13
CA ALA A 786 6.03 -33.82 10.83
C ALA A 786 5.13 -32.58 10.80
N ARG A 787 3.85 -32.79 10.55
CA ARG A 787 2.82 -31.75 10.64
C ARG A 787 1.94 -32.03 11.85
N ILE A 788 1.93 -31.11 12.79
CA ILE A 788 1.09 -31.16 14.00
C ILE A 788 -0.01 -30.10 13.90
N GLN A 789 -1.15 -30.35 14.55
CA GLN A 789 -2.30 -29.44 14.55
C GLN A 789 -3.01 -29.43 15.90
N TRP A 790 -3.66 -28.31 16.22
CA TRP A 790 -4.41 -28.09 17.45
C TRP A 790 -5.61 -27.16 17.19
N PRO A 791 -6.70 -27.27 17.96
CA PRO A 791 -7.82 -26.32 17.92
C PRO A 791 -7.42 -24.97 18.53
N SER A 792 -8.20 -23.92 18.34
CA SER A 792 -7.95 -22.67 19.08
C SER A 792 -8.14 -22.85 20.58
N ALA A 793 -7.22 -22.32 21.38
CA ALA A 793 -7.39 -22.17 22.82
C ALA A 793 -8.31 -20.99 23.14
N SER A 794 -8.86 -20.95 24.35
CA SER A 794 -9.74 -19.88 24.81
C SER A 794 -9.18 -19.20 26.04
N ASP A 795 -9.38 -17.90 26.13
CA ASP A 795 -8.99 -17.07 27.26
C ASP A 795 -9.95 -15.88 27.40
N ASP A 796 -10.09 -15.32 28.60
CA ASP A 796 -10.99 -14.19 28.86
C ASP A 796 -10.48 -12.89 28.21
N SER A 797 -9.16 -12.73 28.12
CA SER A 797 -8.48 -11.61 27.46
C SER A 797 -8.05 -11.90 26.01
N GLY A 798 -8.21 -13.15 25.59
CA GLY A 798 -7.83 -13.65 24.28
C GLY A 798 -6.39 -14.16 24.22
N VAL A 799 -6.19 -15.19 23.40
CA VAL A 799 -4.88 -15.79 23.15
C VAL A 799 -4.08 -14.89 22.21
N ALA A 800 -2.82 -14.58 22.56
CA ALA A 800 -1.92 -13.80 21.75
C ALA A 800 -1.07 -14.66 20.80
N ALA A 801 -0.66 -15.86 21.24
CA ALA A 801 0.23 -16.72 20.47
C ALA A 801 0.22 -18.19 20.91
N TYR A 802 0.83 -19.05 20.10
CA TYR A 802 1.20 -20.41 20.45
C TYR A 802 2.72 -20.60 20.38
N ARG A 803 3.33 -21.14 21.43
CA ARG A 803 4.74 -21.57 21.44
C ARG A 803 4.82 -23.07 21.13
N ILE A 804 5.64 -23.44 20.14
CA ILE A 804 5.81 -24.83 19.69
C ILE A 804 7.11 -25.38 20.29
N TYR A 805 7.02 -26.55 20.90
CA TYR A 805 8.15 -27.25 21.51
C TYR A 805 8.39 -28.60 20.82
N ARG A 806 9.67 -28.91 20.56
CA ARG A 806 10.16 -30.22 20.14
C ARG A 806 11.21 -30.71 21.14
N ASN A 807 11.01 -31.88 21.71
CA ASN A 807 11.89 -32.50 22.71
C ASN A 807 12.18 -31.58 23.90
N GLY A 808 11.19 -30.79 24.32
CA GLY A 808 11.32 -29.83 25.43
C GLY A 808 11.92 -28.47 25.05
N THR A 809 12.46 -28.32 23.84
CA THR A 809 13.01 -27.05 23.33
C THR A 809 11.98 -26.31 22.50
N GLN A 810 11.77 -25.01 22.75
CA GLN A 810 10.93 -24.17 21.91
C GLN A 810 11.59 -24.04 20.53
N ILE A 811 10.89 -24.43 19.47
CA ILE A 811 11.37 -24.33 18.09
C ILE A 811 10.72 -23.18 17.31
N ASP A 812 9.54 -22.71 17.75
CA ASP A 812 8.89 -21.55 17.13
C ASP A 812 7.80 -20.94 18.05
N THR A 813 7.29 -19.76 17.67
CA THR A 813 6.11 -19.09 18.20
C THR A 813 5.27 -18.58 17.03
N VAL A 814 3.99 -18.95 16.97
CA VAL A 814 3.04 -18.55 15.92
C VAL A 814 1.91 -17.70 16.49
N PHE A 815 1.22 -16.94 15.64
CA PHE A 815 0.05 -16.17 16.04
C PHE A 815 -1.12 -17.05 16.50
N ALA A 816 -2.04 -16.47 17.27
CA ALA A 816 -3.20 -17.17 17.83
C ALA A 816 -4.22 -17.68 16.79
N ASP A 817 -4.17 -17.15 15.56
CA ASP A 817 -4.97 -17.61 14.41
C ASP A 817 -4.33 -18.81 13.68
N VAL A 818 -3.14 -19.26 14.09
CA VAL A 818 -2.47 -20.44 13.53
C VAL A 818 -2.79 -21.70 14.36
N GLY A 819 -3.40 -22.68 13.71
CA GLY A 819 -3.78 -23.98 14.31
C GLY A 819 -2.92 -25.18 13.88
N ALA A 820 -1.84 -24.97 13.13
CA ALA A 820 -0.97 -26.05 12.67
C ALA A 820 0.49 -25.60 12.50
N TYR A 821 1.41 -26.56 12.64
CA TYR A 821 2.84 -26.34 12.44
C TYR A 821 3.47 -27.48 11.65
N ARG A 822 4.33 -27.12 10.69
CA ARG A 822 5.06 -28.07 9.85
C ARG A 822 6.53 -28.02 10.19
N ASP A 823 7.00 -29.00 10.96
CA ASP A 823 8.41 -29.15 11.30
C ASP A 823 9.15 -29.87 10.16
N ARG A 824 10.25 -29.27 9.69
CA ARG A 824 11.06 -29.73 8.54
C ARG A 824 12.47 -30.08 8.99
N GLY A 825 13.18 -30.84 8.17
CA GLY A 825 14.59 -31.19 8.41
C GLY A 825 14.76 -32.22 9.52
N LEU A 826 13.71 -32.99 9.83
CA LEU A 826 13.79 -34.10 10.76
C LEU A 826 14.69 -35.20 10.20
N GLN A 827 15.32 -35.94 11.09
CA GLN A 827 16.03 -37.17 10.74
C GLN A 827 15.05 -38.33 10.57
N PRO A 828 15.16 -39.14 9.50
CA PRO A 828 14.42 -40.39 9.33
C PRO A 828 14.62 -41.36 10.50
N GLY A 829 13.61 -42.19 10.81
CA GLY A 829 13.68 -43.22 11.86
C GLY A 829 13.81 -42.68 13.29
N THR A 830 13.52 -41.41 13.52
CA THR A 830 13.75 -40.73 14.80
C THR A 830 12.42 -40.34 15.45
N SER A 831 12.32 -40.53 16.76
CA SER A 831 11.14 -40.11 17.54
C SER A 831 11.30 -38.69 18.08
N TYR A 832 10.25 -37.88 17.94
CA TYR A 832 10.17 -36.50 18.42
C TYR A 832 8.94 -36.33 19.31
N ALA A 833 9.10 -35.62 20.43
CA ALA A 833 8.01 -35.26 21.32
C ALA A 833 7.61 -33.79 21.11
N TYR A 834 6.37 -33.54 20.73
CA TYR A 834 5.82 -32.21 20.52
C TYR A 834 4.90 -31.77 21.66
N GLN A 835 4.92 -30.47 21.98
CA GLN A 835 3.96 -29.80 22.86
C GLN A 835 3.71 -28.40 22.31
N VAL A 836 2.48 -27.91 22.44
CA VAL A 836 2.12 -26.53 22.13
C VAL A 836 1.68 -25.83 23.42
N ARG A 837 2.03 -24.55 23.57
CA ARG A 837 1.59 -23.73 24.70
C ARG A 837 0.86 -22.50 24.18
N ALA A 838 -0.41 -22.37 24.55
CA ALA A 838 -1.15 -21.12 24.37
C ALA A 838 -0.56 -20.06 25.31
N VAL A 839 -0.50 -18.82 24.83
CA VAL A 839 0.01 -17.65 25.58
C VAL A 839 -1.03 -16.54 25.48
N ASP A 840 -1.48 -16.00 26.61
CA ASP A 840 -2.37 -14.83 26.68
C ASP A 840 -1.59 -13.51 26.52
N GLN A 841 -2.32 -12.39 26.58
CA GLN A 841 -1.77 -11.04 26.50
C GLN A 841 -0.93 -10.64 27.73
N ALA A 842 -1.13 -11.29 28.88
CA ALA A 842 -0.36 -11.09 30.10
C ALA A 842 0.88 -12.00 30.20
N GLY A 843 1.06 -12.91 29.24
CA GLY A 843 2.16 -13.87 29.16
C GLY A 843 1.95 -15.14 29.99
N ARG A 844 0.76 -15.39 30.55
CA ARG A 844 0.46 -16.69 31.16
C ARG A 844 0.21 -17.72 30.07
N THR A 845 0.33 -18.98 30.44
CA THR A 845 0.38 -20.06 29.45
C THR A 845 -0.38 -21.30 29.90
N ALA A 846 -0.88 -22.06 28.92
CA ALA A 846 -1.43 -23.38 29.13
C ALA A 846 -0.93 -24.36 28.06
N SER A 847 -0.43 -25.51 28.51
CA SER A 847 0.19 -26.52 27.65
C SER A 847 -0.83 -27.56 27.16
N THR A 848 -0.61 -28.06 25.95
CA THR A 848 -1.28 -29.27 25.44
C THR A 848 -0.71 -30.54 26.06
N ASN A 849 -1.30 -31.70 25.71
CA ASN A 849 -0.66 -33.01 25.83
C ASN A 849 0.68 -33.07 25.08
N THR A 850 1.54 -34.02 25.45
CA THR A 850 2.75 -34.36 24.69
C THR A 850 2.40 -35.37 23.59
N LEU A 851 2.71 -35.04 22.34
CA LEU A 851 2.51 -35.90 21.17
C LEU A 851 3.85 -36.49 20.72
N THR A 852 4.00 -37.82 20.77
CA THR A 852 5.22 -38.50 20.26
C THR A 852 5.01 -38.94 18.82
N VAL A 853 5.93 -38.56 17.93
CA VAL A 853 5.87 -38.83 16.48
C VAL A 853 7.18 -39.46 16.04
N ALA A 854 7.13 -40.63 15.41
CA ALA A 854 8.30 -41.27 14.81
C ALA A 854 8.32 -41.03 13.29
N THR A 855 9.42 -40.49 12.77
CA THR A 855 9.61 -40.39 11.32
C THR A 855 9.90 -41.77 10.71
N PRO A 856 9.42 -42.05 9.49
CA PRO A 856 9.74 -43.28 8.77
C PRO A 856 11.25 -43.50 8.65
N ALA A 857 11.72 -44.71 8.98
CA ALA A 857 13.13 -45.08 8.88
C ALA A 857 13.52 -45.41 7.42
N LEU A 858 14.79 -45.17 7.07
CA LEU A 858 15.35 -45.63 5.79
C LEU A 858 15.40 -47.16 5.78
N VAL A 859 14.83 -47.79 4.74
CA VAL A 859 14.70 -49.25 4.63
C VAL A 859 15.63 -49.83 3.57
N SER A 860 15.75 -49.17 2.41
CA SER A 860 16.60 -49.66 1.32
C SER A 860 17.08 -48.52 0.42
N VAL A 861 18.19 -48.77 -0.27
CA VAL A 861 18.68 -47.93 -1.37
C VAL A 861 18.72 -48.80 -2.62
N GLN A 862 18.12 -48.33 -3.70
CA GLN A 862 18.14 -48.98 -5.00
C GLN A 862 19.08 -48.23 -5.93
N LEU A 863 19.96 -48.97 -6.60
CA LEU A 863 20.78 -48.45 -7.69
C LEU A 863 20.10 -48.77 -9.03
N SER A 864 20.03 -47.78 -9.91
CA SER A 864 19.54 -47.93 -11.29
C SER A 864 20.37 -47.04 -12.24
N GLY A 865 19.97 -46.94 -13.51
CA GLY A 865 20.65 -46.13 -14.52
C GLY A 865 21.78 -46.85 -15.27
N ILE A 866 21.94 -48.16 -15.07
CA ILE A 866 22.88 -48.99 -15.82
C ILE A 866 22.27 -50.36 -16.13
N ARG A 867 22.58 -50.89 -17.31
CA ARG A 867 22.18 -52.24 -17.76
C ARG A 867 23.15 -53.30 -17.25
N ASP A 868 22.77 -54.56 -17.40
CA ASP A 868 23.63 -55.73 -17.13
C ASP A 868 24.80 -55.86 -18.11
N ARG A 869 24.72 -55.22 -19.28
CA ARG A 869 25.79 -55.12 -20.27
C ARG A 869 25.96 -53.68 -20.80
N ILE A 870 27.19 -53.22 -20.97
CA ILE A 870 27.53 -51.92 -21.59
C ILE A 870 28.69 -52.05 -22.58
N ALA A 871 28.76 -51.12 -23.55
CA ALA A 871 29.79 -51.11 -24.59
C ALA A 871 31.15 -50.60 -24.08
N LEU A 872 32.24 -51.27 -24.46
CA LEU A 872 33.59 -50.72 -24.33
C LEU A 872 33.76 -49.55 -25.33
N GLY A 873 34.02 -48.35 -24.82
CA GLY A 873 34.07 -47.12 -25.64
C GLY A 873 32.69 -46.49 -25.90
N GLY A 874 31.62 -47.00 -25.29
CA GLY A 874 30.31 -46.35 -25.25
C GLY A 874 30.26 -45.13 -24.32
N ALA A 875 29.14 -44.43 -24.32
CA ALA A 875 28.92 -43.29 -23.43
C ALA A 875 28.85 -43.73 -21.96
N ALA A 876 29.34 -42.87 -21.08
CA ALA A 876 29.25 -43.08 -19.64
C ALA A 876 27.78 -43.08 -19.18
N LYS A 877 27.44 -43.95 -18.23
CA LYS A 877 26.07 -44.13 -17.72
C LYS A 877 25.92 -43.41 -16.38
N GLN A 878 24.89 -42.59 -16.23
CA GLN A 878 24.60 -41.96 -14.95
C GLN A 878 23.82 -42.93 -14.08
N LEU A 879 24.39 -43.27 -12.94
CA LEU A 879 23.72 -44.04 -11.92
C LEU A 879 22.75 -43.16 -11.15
N THR A 880 21.62 -43.74 -10.76
CA THR A 880 20.61 -43.13 -9.90
C THR A 880 20.51 -43.94 -8.61
N ALA A 881 20.50 -43.27 -7.46
CA ALA A 881 20.29 -43.87 -6.16
C ALA A 881 18.92 -43.44 -5.62
N THR A 882 18.01 -44.40 -5.41
CA THR A 882 16.67 -44.15 -4.86
C THR A 882 16.54 -44.76 -3.47
N ALA A 883 16.31 -43.92 -2.46
CA ALA A 883 16.02 -44.35 -1.10
C ALA A 883 14.54 -44.74 -0.99
N ARG A 884 14.23 -45.79 -0.22
CA ARG A 884 12.87 -46.17 0.18
C ARG A 884 12.79 -46.21 1.70
N TYR A 885 11.71 -45.64 2.24
CA TYR A 885 11.45 -45.54 3.67
C TYR A 885 10.34 -46.50 4.13
N ALA A 886 10.19 -46.65 5.45
CA ALA A 886 9.25 -47.59 6.07
C ALA A 886 7.76 -47.30 5.77
N ASP A 887 7.43 -46.08 5.38
CA ASP A 887 6.10 -45.66 4.91
C ASP A 887 5.90 -45.89 3.40
N ASN A 888 6.86 -46.54 2.72
CA ASN A 888 6.93 -46.74 1.27
C ASN A 888 7.18 -45.48 0.44
N SER A 889 7.42 -44.32 1.06
CA SER A 889 7.89 -43.16 0.33
C SER A 889 9.27 -43.43 -0.28
N ILE A 890 9.52 -42.81 -1.43
CA ILE A 890 10.80 -42.89 -2.15
C ILE A 890 11.39 -41.50 -2.34
N GLU A 891 12.71 -41.39 -2.31
CA GLU A 891 13.46 -40.15 -2.49
C GLU A 891 14.64 -40.41 -3.44
N ASP A 892 14.82 -39.55 -4.46
CA ASP A 892 16.06 -39.56 -5.25
C ASP A 892 17.17 -38.94 -4.40
N VAL A 893 18.16 -39.77 -4.07
CA VAL A 893 19.28 -39.41 -3.22
C VAL A 893 20.60 -39.43 -3.99
N THR A 894 20.55 -39.44 -5.33
CA THR A 894 21.72 -39.53 -6.22
C THR A 894 22.79 -38.50 -5.87
N ALA A 895 22.40 -37.25 -5.62
CA ALA A 895 23.35 -36.19 -5.29
C ALA A 895 24.01 -36.34 -3.90
N SER A 896 23.43 -37.14 -3.01
CA SER A 896 23.92 -37.38 -1.64
C SER A 896 24.46 -38.80 -1.43
N ALA A 897 24.36 -39.66 -2.43
CA ALA A 897 24.82 -41.03 -2.37
C ALA A 897 26.31 -41.13 -2.73
N THR A 898 27.00 -42.09 -2.14
CA THR A 898 28.37 -42.46 -2.52
C THR A 898 28.32 -43.68 -3.43
N PHE A 899 28.87 -43.57 -4.63
CA PHE A 899 28.91 -44.67 -5.60
C PHE A 899 30.26 -45.39 -5.57
N ALA A 900 30.24 -46.71 -5.77
CA ALA A 900 31.44 -47.53 -5.79
C ALA A 900 31.37 -48.61 -6.87
N SER A 901 32.55 -48.94 -7.42
CA SER A 901 32.76 -50.06 -8.34
C SER A 901 33.71 -51.07 -7.72
N GLY A 902 33.33 -52.36 -7.72
CA GLY A 902 34.17 -53.46 -7.27
C GLY A 902 35.37 -53.72 -8.19
N SER A 903 35.34 -53.21 -9.42
CA SER A 903 36.43 -53.31 -10.40
C SER A 903 36.60 -51.99 -11.17
N PRO A 904 37.20 -50.94 -10.58
CA PRO A 904 37.34 -49.63 -11.22
C PRO A 904 38.13 -49.65 -12.54
N SER A 905 39.02 -50.63 -12.72
CA SER A 905 39.76 -50.84 -13.98
C SER A 905 38.88 -51.41 -15.12
N LYS A 906 37.65 -51.85 -14.82
CA LYS A 906 36.66 -52.34 -15.78
C LYS A 906 35.57 -51.30 -15.99
N ILE A 907 34.96 -50.84 -14.91
CA ILE A 907 34.01 -49.72 -14.89
C ILE A 907 34.43 -48.75 -13.80
N ALA A 908 34.88 -47.56 -14.18
CA ALA A 908 35.20 -46.50 -13.23
C ALA A 908 33.92 -45.71 -12.91
N VAL A 909 33.68 -45.35 -11.64
CA VAL A 909 32.51 -44.54 -11.26
C VAL A 909 32.97 -43.25 -10.58
N SER A 910 32.44 -42.11 -11.02
CA SER A 910 32.74 -40.80 -10.43
C SER A 910 32.03 -40.61 -9.08
N SER A 911 32.42 -39.57 -8.34
CA SER A 911 31.73 -39.16 -7.11
C SER A 911 30.28 -38.74 -7.34
N THR A 912 29.92 -38.31 -8.55
CA THR A 912 28.55 -37.95 -8.94
C THR A 912 27.78 -39.12 -9.54
N GLY A 913 28.34 -40.34 -9.54
CA GLY A 913 27.67 -41.54 -10.04
C GLY A 913 27.76 -41.76 -11.55
N VAL A 914 28.72 -41.14 -12.24
CA VAL A 914 28.95 -41.39 -13.68
C VAL A 914 29.84 -42.63 -13.85
N ALA A 915 29.30 -43.70 -14.43
CA ALA A 915 29.96 -44.96 -14.69
C ALA A 915 30.53 -45.05 -16.11
N GLU A 916 31.82 -45.27 -16.26
CA GLU A 916 32.54 -45.31 -17.54
C GLU A 916 33.24 -46.66 -17.75
N ALA A 917 32.97 -47.30 -18.89
CA ALA A 917 33.63 -48.55 -19.29
C ALA A 917 35.09 -48.31 -19.68
N LYS A 918 36.03 -49.02 -19.04
CA LYS A 918 37.48 -48.89 -19.27
C LYS A 918 38.10 -50.13 -19.92
N ALA A 919 37.58 -51.32 -19.62
CA ALA A 919 38.07 -52.58 -20.20
C ALA A 919 37.01 -53.68 -20.11
N LEU A 920 37.10 -54.66 -21.02
CA LEU A 920 36.24 -55.85 -21.03
C LEU A 920 36.27 -56.60 -19.68
N GLY A 921 35.11 -57.08 -19.24
CA GLY A 921 34.94 -57.84 -18.00
C GLY A 921 33.76 -57.35 -17.15
N VAL A 922 33.60 -57.93 -15.96
CA VAL A 922 32.45 -57.65 -15.07
C VAL A 922 32.89 -56.72 -13.93
N ALA A 923 32.03 -55.77 -13.56
CA ALA A 923 32.14 -54.99 -12.33
C ALA A 923 30.81 -54.98 -11.56
N SER A 924 30.90 -55.04 -10.23
CA SER A 924 29.77 -54.83 -9.34
C SER A 924 29.69 -53.35 -8.94
N LEU A 925 28.51 -52.75 -9.11
CA LEU A 925 28.27 -51.34 -8.78
C LEU A 925 27.32 -51.22 -7.60
N THR A 926 27.60 -50.30 -6.68
CA THR A 926 26.78 -50.03 -5.50
C THR A 926 26.62 -48.53 -5.27
N ALA A 927 25.51 -48.14 -4.64
CA ALA A 927 25.32 -46.83 -4.04
C ALA A 927 25.11 -46.96 -2.54
N THR A 928 25.74 -46.08 -1.77
CA THR A 928 25.56 -45.99 -0.32
C THR A 928 24.88 -44.68 0.03
N TYR A 929 23.80 -44.74 0.80
CA TYR A 929 23.13 -43.56 1.35
C TYR A 929 22.75 -43.81 2.81
N GLY A 930 23.12 -42.87 3.69
CA GLY A 930 23.05 -43.08 5.13
C GLY A 930 23.90 -44.29 5.54
N SER A 931 23.28 -45.24 6.26
CA SER A 931 23.91 -46.50 6.67
C SER A 931 23.63 -47.68 5.73
N ILE A 932 22.92 -47.46 4.62
CA ILE A 932 22.49 -48.54 3.71
C ILE A 932 23.31 -48.52 2.42
N VAL A 933 23.87 -49.68 2.09
CA VAL A 933 24.45 -49.98 0.78
C VAL A 933 23.39 -50.68 -0.07
N SER A 934 23.22 -50.24 -1.31
CA SER A 934 22.31 -50.89 -2.26
C SER A 934 22.72 -52.33 -2.54
N THR A 935 21.78 -53.14 -3.02
CA THR A 935 22.14 -54.39 -3.70
C THR A 935 23.10 -54.08 -4.85
N ALA A 936 24.15 -54.88 -5.01
CA ALA A 936 25.12 -54.69 -6.08
C ALA A 936 24.49 -55.01 -7.44
N VAL A 937 24.60 -54.08 -8.39
CA VAL A 937 24.24 -54.30 -9.80
C VAL A 937 25.46 -54.81 -10.53
N GLN A 938 25.37 -55.99 -11.14
CA GLN A 938 26.45 -56.56 -11.95
C GLN A 938 26.32 -56.04 -13.38
N THR A 939 27.40 -55.46 -13.91
CA THR A 939 27.46 -55.00 -15.29
C THR A 939 28.69 -55.55 -15.99
N THR A 940 28.49 -56.10 -17.18
CA THR A 940 29.54 -56.65 -18.04
C THR A 940 29.88 -55.66 -19.15
N VAL A 941 31.15 -55.28 -19.23
CA VAL A 941 31.69 -54.52 -20.36
C VAL A 941 32.01 -55.50 -21.50
N VAL A 942 31.37 -55.28 -22.65
CA VAL A 942 31.50 -56.13 -23.84
C VAL A 942 32.01 -55.34 -25.05
N ASN A 943 32.45 -56.04 -26.10
CA ASN A 943 32.79 -55.41 -27.36
C ASN A 943 31.55 -54.78 -28.01
N SER A 944 31.76 -53.75 -28.81
CA SER A 944 30.71 -53.04 -29.54
C SER A 944 31.11 -52.76 -30.98
N ALA A 945 30.09 -52.52 -31.81
CA ALA A 945 30.24 -52.04 -33.18
C ALA A 945 29.41 -50.77 -33.38
N ASP A 946 29.95 -49.79 -34.11
CA ASP A 946 29.21 -48.60 -34.50
C ASP A 946 28.47 -48.85 -35.83
N THR A 947 27.17 -48.58 -35.86
CA THR A 947 26.37 -48.54 -37.08
C THR A 947 25.85 -47.12 -37.30
N ALA A 948 25.97 -46.62 -38.53
CA ALA A 948 25.55 -45.27 -38.88
C ALA A 948 24.22 -45.28 -39.66
N GLN A 949 23.33 -44.35 -39.33
CA GLN A 949 22.08 -44.11 -40.05
C GLN A 949 21.96 -42.61 -40.33
N THR A 950 21.88 -42.25 -41.61
CA THR A 950 21.62 -40.87 -42.02
C THR A 950 20.26 -40.42 -41.51
N ALA A 951 20.16 -39.14 -41.10
CA ALA A 951 18.89 -38.52 -40.76
C ALA A 951 17.88 -38.65 -41.91
N SER A 952 16.59 -38.77 -41.58
CA SER A 952 15.52 -38.89 -42.55
C SER A 952 15.07 -37.54 -43.12
N ALA A 953 15.34 -36.45 -42.40
CA ALA A 953 15.13 -35.09 -42.88
C ALA A 953 15.95 -34.06 -42.08
N ASP A 954 16.21 -32.93 -42.71
CA ASP A 954 16.73 -31.73 -42.07
C ASP A 954 16.20 -30.47 -42.78
N THR A 955 16.26 -29.32 -42.10
CA THR A 955 15.85 -28.00 -42.64
C THR A 955 16.17 -26.88 -41.64
N TYR A 956 15.93 -25.62 -42.00
CA TYR A 956 15.89 -24.49 -41.07
C TYR A 956 14.73 -23.55 -41.41
N VAL A 957 14.43 -22.64 -40.49
CA VAL A 957 13.43 -21.59 -40.66
C VAL A 957 14.04 -20.21 -40.37
N ASP A 958 13.49 -19.17 -40.99
CA ASP A 958 13.90 -17.77 -40.82
C ASP A 958 12.86 -17.02 -39.97
N ASN A 959 13.23 -16.67 -38.74
CA ASN A 959 12.31 -16.25 -37.67
C ASN A 959 12.13 -14.74 -37.56
N VAL A 960 12.53 -13.96 -38.58
CA VAL A 960 12.60 -12.50 -38.47
C VAL A 960 11.86 -11.72 -39.54
N THR A 961 11.78 -12.20 -40.78
CA THR A 961 11.22 -11.39 -41.88
C THR A 961 9.88 -11.92 -42.38
N SER A 962 8.90 -11.04 -42.56
CA SER A 962 7.63 -11.36 -43.23
C SER A 962 7.83 -11.82 -44.68
N THR A 963 8.99 -11.52 -45.28
CA THR A 963 9.37 -11.96 -46.63
C THR A 963 9.71 -13.45 -46.69
N ASN A 964 10.39 -14.00 -45.67
CA ASN A 964 10.79 -15.41 -45.64
C ASN A 964 9.98 -16.27 -44.66
N ALA A 965 9.04 -15.67 -43.91
CA ALA A 965 8.25 -16.37 -42.90
C ALA A 965 7.51 -17.60 -43.43
N ALA A 966 7.06 -17.55 -44.70
CA ALA A 966 6.41 -18.66 -45.41
C ALA A 966 7.35 -19.47 -46.31
N THR A 967 8.65 -19.19 -46.31
CA THR A 967 9.63 -19.91 -47.16
C THR A 967 10.07 -21.20 -46.49
N ASN A 968 10.04 -22.29 -47.25
CA ASN A 968 10.56 -23.58 -46.85
C ASN A 968 12.02 -23.74 -47.34
N PHE A 969 12.92 -24.19 -46.47
CA PHE A 969 14.35 -24.33 -46.77
C PHE A 969 14.84 -25.80 -46.79
N SER A 970 13.94 -26.78 -46.91
CA SER A 970 14.32 -28.21 -46.84
C SER A 970 15.06 -28.73 -48.06
N THR A 971 15.36 -27.89 -49.05
CA THR A 971 16.18 -28.24 -50.23
C THR A 971 17.54 -27.54 -50.20
N ALA A 972 17.82 -26.74 -49.17
CA ALA A 972 19.09 -26.05 -49.02
C ALA A 972 20.20 -27.07 -48.74
N THR A 973 21.38 -26.87 -49.33
CA THR A 973 22.57 -27.71 -49.10
C THR A 973 23.32 -27.37 -47.81
N GLU A 974 22.91 -26.28 -47.14
CA GLU A 974 23.40 -25.84 -45.85
C GLU A 974 22.26 -25.29 -44.98
N MET A 975 22.23 -25.75 -43.73
CA MET A 975 21.33 -25.31 -42.68
C MET A 975 21.97 -24.14 -41.92
N LYS A 976 21.34 -22.97 -41.94
CA LYS A 976 21.86 -21.75 -41.33
C LYS A 976 21.26 -21.54 -39.94
N ILE A 977 22.10 -21.25 -38.94
CA ILE A 977 21.70 -21.10 -37.52
C ILE A 977 22.19 -19.76 -36.97
N LYS A 978 21.30 -19.05 -36.26
CA LYS A 978 21.58 -17.79 -35.53
C LYS A 978 20.47 -17.47 -34.55
N THR A 979 20.76 -17.14 -33.29
CA THR A 979 19.71 -16.95 -32.26
C THR A 979 19.24 -15.50 -32.07
N GLU A 980 20.00 -14.48 -32.49
CA GLU A 980 19.64 -13.07 -32.31
C GLU A 980 19.97 -12.21 -33.55
N GLY A 981 19.24 -11.11 -33.72
CA GLY A 981 19.44 -10.13 -34.79
C GLY A 981 18.38 -10.21 -35.89
N ALA A 982 18.57 -9.42 -36.95
CA ALA A 982 17.63 -9.28 -38.07
C ALA A 982 17.48 -10.55 -38.94
N ASP A 983 18.26 -11.60 -38.66
CA ASP A 983 18.34 -12.84 -39.45
C ASP A 983 18.42 -14.11 -38.58
N ARG A 984 17.70 -14.11 -37.45
CA ARG A 984 17.52 -15.26 -36.55
C ARG A 984 16.99 -16.49 -37.29
N ARG A 985 17.68 -17.62 -37.19
CA ARG A 985 17.37 -18.87 -37.87
C ARG A 985 17.54 -20.06 -36.93
N THR A 986 16.59 -20.98 -37.02
CA THR A 986 16.53 -22.20 -36.20
C THR A 986 16.61 -23.43 -37.09
N GLY A 987 17.48 -24.37 -36.74
CA GLY A 987 17.66 -25.63 -37.48
C GLY A 987 16.84 -26.77 -36.91
N TYR A 988 16.47 -27.72 -37.77
CA TYR A 988 15.72 -28.91 -37.43
C TYR A 988 16.31 -30.14 -38.10
N VAL A 989 16.37 -31.25 -37.36
CA VAL A 989 16.79 -32.57 -37.87
C VAL A 989 15.81 -33.62 -37.39
N LYS A 990 15.45 -34.57 -38.25
CA LYS A 990 14.61 -35.73 -37.93
C LYS A 990 15.30 -37.02 -38.34
N ALA A 991 15.19 -38.06 -37.54
CA ALA A 991 15.72 -39.39 -37.85
C ALA A 991 14.77 -40.49 -37.34
N SER A 992 14.80 -41.67 -37.97
CA SER A 992 14.05 -42.83 -37.48
C SER A 992 14.78 -43.52 -36.33
N THR A 993 14.03 -44.02 -35.34
CA THR A 993 14.58 -44.81 -34.22
C THR A 993 14.81 -46.29 -34.55
N SER A 994 14.53 -46.74 -35.78
CA SER A 994 14.68 -48.15 -36.19
C SER A 994 16.15 -48.60 -36.07
N PRO A 995 16.52 -49.33 -35.00
CA PRO A 995 17.92 -49.56 -34.70
C PRO A 995 18.48 -50.69 -35.58
N PRO A 996 19.81 -50.78 -35.71
CA PRO A 996 20.49 -51.97 -36.23
C PRO A 996 20.17 -53.20 -35.36
N ALA A 997 20.41 -54.41 -35.89
CA ALA A 997 20.29 -55.65 -35.10
C ALA A 997 21.28 -55.66 -33.92
N GLY A 998 20.79 -55.99 -32.71
CA GLY A 998 21.56 -56.03 -31.46
C GLY A 998 21.05 -55.04 -30.40
N ILE A 999 21.71 -54.99 -29.24
CA ILE A 999 21.35 -54.08 -28.15
C ILE A 999 22.04 -52.73 -28.37
N VAL A 1000 21.27 -51.65 -28.52
CA VAL A 1000 21.81 -50.29 -28.60
C VAL A 1000 22.25 -49.82 -27.21
N ASP A 1001 23.55 -49.56 -27.05
CA ASP A 1001 24.11 -49.04 -25.81
C ASP A 1001 24.16 -47.50 -25.79
N THR A 1002 24.58 -46.89 -26.90
CA THR A 1002 24.78 -45.44 -27.03
C THR A 1002 24.28 -44.97 -28.40
N VAL A 1003 23.61 -43.81 -28.44
CA VAL A 1003 23.22 -43.14 -29.68
C VAL A 1003 23.80 -41.74 -29.70
N ARG A 1004 24.47 -41.40 -30.79
CA ARG A 1004 25.12 -40.09 -31.00
C ARG A 1004 24.61 -39.42 -32.26
N LEU A 1005 24.19 -38.15 -32.18
CA LEU A 1005 23.92 -37.34 -33.37
C LEU A 1005 25.19 -36.63 -33.80
N ARG A 1006 25.69 -36.95 -35.00
CA ARG A 1006 26.85 -36.31 -35.61
C ARG A 1006 26.41 -35.30 -36.68
N LEU A 1007 26.91 -34.07 -36.57
CA LEU A 1007 26.62 -32.96 -37.48
C LEU A 1007 27.94 -32.41 -38.04
N TYR A 1008 27.97 -32.03 -39.33
CA TYR A 1008 29.15 -31.47 -39.96
C TYR A 1008 29.04 -29.94 -40.07
N VAL A 1009 30.02 -29.23 -39.50
CA VAL A 1009 30.09 -27.77 -39.51
C VAL A 1009 30.72 -27.32 -40.82
N ALA A 1010 29.93 -26.75 -41.73
CA ALA A 1010 30.40 -26.23 -43.00
C ALA A 1010 31.24 -24.96 -42.80
N SER A 1011 30.71 -24.00 -42.02
CA SER A 1011 31.41 -22.77 -41.63
C SER A 1011 30.88 -22.25 -40.28
N THR A 1012 31.69 -21.47 -39.59
CA THR A 1012 31.38 -20.93 -38.26
C THR A 1012 32.11 -19.60 -38.03
N GLN A 1013 31.53 -18.73 -37.20
CA GLN A 1013 32.20 -17.52 -36.70
C GLN A 1013 32.96 -17.80 -35.40
N THR A 1014 33.99 -17.00 -35.12
CA THR A 1014 34.78 -17.08 -33.88
C THR A 1014 33.88 -16.95 -32.65
N GLY A 1015 34.01 -17.86 -31.70
CA GLY A 1015 33.24 -17.86 -30.45
C GLY A 1015 31.84 -18.48 -30.56
N ALA A 1016 31.44 -18.98 -31.73
CA ALA A 1016 30.13 -19.62 -31.88
C ALA A 1016 30.05 -20.99 -31.17
N ASP A 1017 28.84 -21.29 -30.66
CA ASP A 1017 28.46 -22.56 -30.07
C ASP A 1017 27.26 -23.18 -30.81
N LEU A 1018 27.09 -24.49 -30.68
CA LEU A 1018 25.91 -25.18 -31.15
C LEU A 1018 25.21 -25.85 -29.98
N ARG A 1019 23.92 -25.55 -29.77
CA ARG A 1019 23.08 -26.21 -28.77
C ARG A 1019 22.05 -27.10 -29.45
N LEU A 1020 21.87 -28.29 -28.90
CA LEU A 1020 20.92 -29.29 -29.40
C LEU A 1020 19.81 -29.52 -28.39
N TYR A 1021 18.57 -29.47 -28.84
CA TYR A 1021 17.40 -29.83 -28.05
C TYR A 1021 16.65 -30.97 -28.73
N GLY A 1022 16.26 -32.00 -27.97
CA GLY A 1022 15.27 -32.99 -28.40
C GLY A 1022 13.88 -32.43 -28.20
N ILE A 1023 13.03 -32.48 -29.23
CA ILE A 1023 11.68 -31.92 -29.20
C ILE A 1023 10.64 -33.03 -29.36
N GLU A 1024 9.60 -33.03 -28.53
CA GLU A 1024 8.52 -34.04 -28.57
C GLU A 1024 7.51 -33.75 -29.70
N ASP A 1025 7.41 -32.50 -30.18
CA ASP A 1025 6.59 -32.19 -31.37
C ASP A 1025 7.37 -32.56 -32.65
N ASP A 1026 7.17 -33.79 -33.08
CA ASP A 1026 7.76 -34.36 -34.28
C ASP A 1026 6.84 -34.25 -35.51
N ARG A 1027 5.68 -33.59 -35.41
CA ARG A 1027 4.66 -33.56 -36.49
C ARG A 1027 5.05 -32.68 -37.68
N TRP A 1028 6.14 -31.92 -37.57
CA TRP A 1028 6.59 -31.05 -38.65
C TRP A 1028 6.98 -31.86 -39.90
N VAL A 1029 6.54 -31.38 -41.07
CA VAL A 1029 6.81 -32.02 -42.35
C VAL A 1029 7.92 -31.23 -43.06
N PRO A 1030 9.03 -31.88 -43.48
CA PRO A 1030 10.19 -31.17 -44.01
C PRO A 1030 9.87 -30.21 -45.15
N ALA A 1031 9.05 -30.61 -46.11
CA ALA A 1031 8.66 -29.79 -47.26
C ALA A 1031 7.59 -28.72 -46.96
N GLN A 1032 7.11 -28.61 -45.72
CA GLN A 1032 6.02 -27.70 -45.32
C GLN A 1032 6.36 -26.81 -44.12
N ILE A 1033 7.46 -27.10 -43.41
CA ILE A 1033 7.86 -26.30 -42.26
C ILE A 1033 8.35 -24.91 -42.70
N THR A 1034 7.86 -23.89 -42.01
CA THR A 1034 8.15 -22.47 -42.18
C THR A 1034 8.22 -21.80 -40.80
N ALA A 1035 8.48 -20.49 -40.73
CA ALA A 1035 8.52 -19.79 -39.45
C ALA A 1035 7.15 -19.80 -38.74
N ASP A 1036 6.06 -19.81 -39.50
CA ASP A 1036 4.68 -19.71 -38.99
C ASP A 1036 4.17 -21.02 -38.38
N ASN A 1037 4.72 -22.17 -38.77
CA ASN A 1037 4.23 -23.49 -38.35
C ASN A 1037 5.33 -24.39 -37.74
N GLN A 1038 6.50 -23.82 -37.46
CA GLN A 1038 7.56 -24.56 -36.77
C GLN A 1038 7.09 -25.01 -35.39
N PRO A 1039 7.65 -26.12 -34.86
CA PRO A 1039 7.43 -26.50 -33.46
C PRO A 1039 7.75 -25.35 -32.51
N ALA A 1040 6.84 -25.03 -31.58
CA ALA A 1040 7.06 -24.01 -30.57
C ALA A 1040 8.21 -24.40 -29.61
N ALA A 1041 9.01 -23.42 -29.17
CA ALA A 1041 9.97 -23.66 -28.10
C ALA A 1041 9.24 -23.73 -26.76
N VAL A 1042 9.40 -24.85 -26.06
CA VAL A 1042 8.74 -25.10 -24.78
C VAL A 1042 9.76 -25.47 -23.73
N SER A 1043 9.47 -25.17 -22.46
CA SER A 1043 10.37 -25.48 -21.34
C SER A 1043 10.59 -26.98 -21.14
N THR A 1044 9.80 -27.84 -21.79
CA THR A 1044 9.93 -29.30 -21.76
C THR A 1044 10.84 -29.86 -22.86
N ASP A 1045 11.36 -29.04 -23.77
CA ASP A 1045 12.34 -29.49 -24.74
C ASP A 1045 13.58 -30.05 -24.01
N THR A 1046 14.05 -31.24 -24.39
CA THR A 1046 15.17 -31.88 -23.72
C THR A 1046 16.47 -31.22 -24.16
N ASP A 1047 17.17 -30.52 -23.28
CA ASP A 1047 18.55 -30.06 -23.55
C ASP A 1047 19.51 -31.25 -23.68
N LEU A 1048 20.14 -31.40 -24.84
CA LEU A 1048 21.09 -32.47 -25.17
C LEU A 1048 22.54 -31.98 -25.18
N GLY A 1049 22.76 -30.74 -24.73
CA GLY A 1049 24.07 -30.15 -24.52
C GLY A 1049 24.50 -29.17 -25.61
N ALA A 1050 25.71 -28.64 -25.42
CA ALA A 1050 26.34 -27.64 -26.28
C ALA A 1050 27.71 -28.12 -26.79
N ALA A 1051 28.06 -27.73 -28.02
CA ALA A 1051 29.38 -27.94 -28.60
C ALA A 1051 30.09 -26.60 -28.82
N SER A 1052 31.27 -26.44 -28.23
CA SER A 1052 32.16 -25.27 -28.37
C SER A 1052 33.60 -25.62 -27.94
N PRO A 1053 34.65 -25.05 -28.57
CA PRO A 1053 34.61 -24.19 -29.75
C PRO A 1053 34.33 -24.98 -31.03
N LEU A 1054 33.65 -24.36 -31.98
CA LEU A 1054 33.38 -24.95 -33.29
C LEU A 1054 34.51 -24.69 -34.28
N THR A 1055 34.84 -25.69 -35.09
CA THR A 1055 35.81 -25.58 -36.20
C THR A 1055 35.10 -25.87 -37.52
N GLY A 1056 35.20 -24.94 -38.48
CA GLY A 1056 34.69 -25.15 -39.83
C GLY A 1056 35.43 -26.30 -40.52
N GLY A 1057 34.70 -27.18 -41.19
CA GLY A 1057 35.24 -28.40 -41.80
C GLY A 1057 35.39 -29.59 -40.84
N ALA A 1058 34.81 -29.53 -39.64
CA ALA A 1058 34.87 -30.60 -38.64
C ALA A 1058 33.47 -31.13 -38.25
N TYR A 1059 33.44 -32.32 -37.65
CA TYR A 1059 32.22 -32.86 -37.05
C TYR A 1059 32.08 -32.43 -35.60
N VAL A 1060 30.83 -32.19 -35.19
CA VAL A 1060 30.43 -32.18 -33.79
C VAL A 1060 29.52 -33.37 -33.52
N THR A 1061 29.51 -33.86 -32.29
CA THR A 1061 28.72 -35.02 -31.89
C THR A 1061 28.06 -34.77 -30.55
N PHE A 1062 26.77 -35.06 -30.48
CA PHE A 1062 25.96 -34.98 -29.26
C PHE A 1062 25.55 -36.39 -28.84
N ASP A 1063 25.65 -36.69 -27.55
CA ASP A 1063 25.07 -37.90 -26.99
C ASP A 1063 23.55 -37.70 -26.85
N VAL A 1064 22.79 -38.46 -27.64
CA VAL A 1064 21.32 -38.39 -27.67
C VAL A 1064 20.68 -39.65 -27.09
N THR A 1065 21.47 -40.51 -26.43
CA THR A 1065 21.04 -41.83 -25.93
C THR A 1065 19.81 -41.72 -25.03
N ARG A 1066 19.83 -40.80 -24.06
CA ARG A 1066 18.69 -40.64 -23.12
C ARG A 1066 17.42 -40.16 -23.80
N PHE A 1067 17.54 -39.36 -24.86
CA PHE A 1067 16.37 -38.91 -25.62
C PHE A 1067 15.84 -40.08 -26.45
N TYR A 1068 16.72 -40.79 -27.14
CA TYR A 1068 16.39 -42.00 -27.89
C TYR A 1068 15.64 -43.05 -27.05
N GLU A 1069 16.14 -43.35 -25.85
CA GLU A 1069 15.52 -44.36 -24.97
C GLU A 1069 14.12 -43.99 -24.48
N ARG A 1070 13.75 -42.70 -24.53
CA ARG A 1070 12.39 -42.24 -24.18
C ARG A 1070 11.44 -42.22 -25.36
N GLN A 1071 11.93 -42.23 -26.59
CA GLN A 1071 11.10 -42.08 -27.78
C GLN A 1071 10.41 -43.41 -28.14
N THR A 1072 9.09 -43.38 -28.19
CA THR A 1072 8.24 -44.56 -28.47
C THR A 1072 7.52 -44.50 -29.81
N ASP A 1073 7.51 -43.34 -30.46
CA ASP A 1073 6.75 -43.06 -31.68
C ASP A 1073 7.48 -43.46 -32.98
N GLY A 1074 8.76 -43.85 -32.88
CA GLY A 1074 9.57 -44.23 -34.04
C GLY A 1074 10.46 -43.11 -34.60
N THR A 1075 10.42 -41.91 -34.01
CA THR A 1075 11.06 -40.70 -34.55
C THR A 1075 11.91 -40.00 -33.49
N LEU A 1076 13.10 -39.54 -33.89
CA LEU A 1076 13.86 -38.54 -33.14
C LEU A 1076 13.72 -37.20 -33.86
N SER A 1077 13.29 -36.18 -33.14
CA SER A 1077 13.16 -34.82 -33.64
C SER A 1077 14.04 -33.89 -32.82
N PHE A 1078 14.82 -33.04 -33.49
CA PHE A 1078 15.79 -32.16 -32.86
C PHE A 1078 15.64 -30.73 -33.34
N ARG A 1079 15.82 -29.78 -32.42
CA ARG A 1079 16.01 -28.36 -32.70
C ARG A 1079 17.45 -27.96 -32.42
N ILE A 1080 18.01 -27.14 -33.31
CA ILE A 1080 19.40 -26.67 -33.25
C ILE A 1080 19.41 -25.14 -33.23
N VAL A 1081 20.12 -24.56 -32.26
CA VAL A 1081 20.27 -23.11 -32.07
C VAL A 1081 21.69 -22.75 -31.61
N THR A 1082 22.02 -21.46 -31.55
CA THR A 1082 23.24 -20.96 -30.85
C THR A 1082 22.86 -20.48 -29.44
N GLY A 1083 23.73 -20.68 -28.46
CA GLY A 1083 23.63 -20.03 -27.14
C GLY A 1083 24.28 -18.65 -27.12
N VAL A 1084 25.13 -18.33 -28.09
CA VAL A 1084 25.77 -17.02 -28.23
C VAL A 1084 24.93 -16.09 -29.12
N PRO A 1085 24.65 -14.84 -28.65
CA PRO A 1085 24.02 -13.79 -29.45
C PRO A 1085 24.75 -13.47 -30.76
N ALA A 1086 23.98 -13.18 -31.81
CA ALA A 1086 24.43 -12.57 -33.06
C ALA A 1086 25.53 -13.30 -33.90
N VAL A 1087 25.91 -14.55 -33.55
CA VAL A 1087 26.86 -15.36 -34.33
C VAL A 1087 26.17 -16.33 -35.30
N SER A 1088 26.75 -16.51 -36.48
CA SER A 1088 26.19 -17.37 -37.54
C SER A 1088 26.99 -18.67 -37.73
N ILE A 1089 26.26 -19.77 -37.92
CA ILE A 1089 26.81 -21.10 -38.24
C ILE A 1089 26.10 -21.67 -39.48
N SER A 1090 26.84 -22.40 -40.31
CA SER A 1090 26.28 -23.26 -41.36
C SER A 1090 26.62 -24.72 -41.09
N LEU A 1091 25.60 -25.59 -41.12
CA LEU A 1091 25.75 -27.05 -41.07
C LEU A 1091 25.46 -27.65 -42.45
N ARG A 1092 26.12 -28.76 -42.81
CA ARG A 1092 25.75 -29.51 -44.02
C ARG A 1092 24.44 -30.26 -43.82
N THR A 1093 23.62 -30.27 -44.87
CA THR A 1093 22.37 -31.02 -44.92
C THR A 1093 22.51 -32.29 -45.76
N ILE A 1094 21.45 -33.11 -45.81
CA ILE A 1094 21.36 -34.32 -46.64
C ILE A 1094 21.46 -33.98 -48.13
N GLU A 1095 21.01 -32.78 -48.54
CA GLU A 1095 20.93 -32.33 -49.93
C GLU A 1095 22.28 -31.88 -50.49
N ALA A 1096 23.31 -31.77 -49.65
CA ALA A 1096 24.67 -31.39 -50.09
C ALA A 1096 25.34 -32.42 -51.03
N GLY A 1097 24.72 -33.60 -51.24
CA GLY A 1097 25.19 -34.63 -52.18
C GLY A 1097 26.44 -35.40 -51.71
N THR A 1098 26.95 -35.12 -50.51
CA THR A 1098 28.11 -35.80 -49.91
C THR A 1098 27.65 -36.58 -48.68
N ALA A 1099 27.29 -37.86 -48.86
CA ALA A 1099 26.71 -38.69 -47.80
C ALA A 1099 27.52 -38.74 -46.49
N ALA A 1100 28.85 -38.58 -46.56
CA ALA A 1100 29.70 -38.53 -45.38
C ALA A 1100 29.42 -37.31 -44.47
N GLN A 1101 29.01 -36.17 -45.04
CA GLN A 1101 28.79 -34.90 -44.34
C GLN A 1101 27.34 -34.70 -43.88
N ALA A 1102 26.42 -35.62 -44.19
CA ALA A 1102 25.03 -35.50 -43.80
C ALA A 1102 24.84 -35.70 -42.29
N PRO A 1103 23.84 -35.06 -41.66
CA PRO A 1103 23.44 -35.37 -40.30
C PRO A 1103 23.19 -36.88 -40.12
N THR A 1104 23.84 -37.48 -39.13
CA THR A 1104 23.90 -38.95 -38.99
C THR A 1104 23.78 -39.37 -37.54
N LEU A 1105 22.89 -40.32 -37.24
CA LEU A 1105 22.89 -41.05 -35.98
C LEU A 1105 23.93 -42.16 -36.02
N ILE A 1106 24.73 -42.27 -34.96
CA ILE A 1106 25.70 -43.34 -34.75
C ILE A 1106 25.22 -44.15 -33.56
N TYR A 1107 24.85 -45.40 -33.81
CA TYR A 1107 24.46 -46.38 -32.82
C TYR A 1107 25.65 -47.23 -32.45
N THR A 1108 26.06 -47.19 -31.19
CA THR A 1108 27.02 -48.17 -30.63
C THR A 1108 26.22 -49.35 -30.12
N VAL A 1109 26.37 -50.49 -30.79
CA VAL A 1109 25.57 -51.71 -30.57
C VAL A 1109 26.45 -52.81 -29.96
N ILE A 1110 25.90 -53.59 -29.05
CA ILE A 1110 26.53 -54.77 -28.45
C ILE A 1110 25.73 -56.03 -28.82
N ASP A 1111 26.44 -57.14 -29.04
CA ASP A 1111 25.81 -58.44 -29.33
C ASP A 1111 24.97 -58.91 -28.14
N GLU A 1112 23.86 -59.60 -28.40
CA GLU A 1112 22.98 -60.18 -27.37
C GLU A 1112 23.65 -61.23 -26.48
#